data_AF-A0A2T7TUY4-F1
#
_entry.id   AF-A0A2T7TUY4-F1
#
_cell.length_a   1.000
_cell.length_b   1.000
_cell.length_c   1.000
_cell.angle_alpha   90.00
_cell.angle_beta   90.00
_cell.angle_gamma   90.00
#
_symmetry.space_group_name_H-M   'P 1'
#
loop_
_entity.id
_entity.type
_entity.pdbx_description
1 polymer ?
#
loop_
_entity_poly.entity_id
_entity_poly.type
_entity_poly.pdbx_seq_one_letter_code
_entity_poly.pdbx_strand_id
1 'polypeptide(L)'
;MIALLRADRCLSVSAAFISLILSSGIWAQEPNEVSRLAEEARQAFLSAEQGAGPKKAGFYQVALARIQLLEKFAGPENSGSADLRDGARAELVRLADDGLSHDMLGALLLQASLADLTANQTSIDRIELGVTLHQLASAQRAPEYRSAAFIEIGQAYSRIGVQDRALRYATLALDTAKAISGAGEQSGAYNAVSRLAANLGPTGVSLAERAIALIPRPRDRAYARRDLALAKLKGTPWQKASKDQLEAEVLKRLGAGDLGGSLHLALTLPSSERQENLLSDLLTAALERQDFEAAAATAQSFFNPSDQQKALALIVKEQIIKGVSLQSASLLETMQDSAAKVTAQLTVASEMERAGYGNMAEQMFSQALQGADKADQAAQAMIWPEAVRALTRADRFDDALDYAKRLEPRSETSAALGDLAKRLAENSRFTDAERLLPQIQHKDDRSHALSGIGRAKAQAGDVAGALQIVGELTDPEDSGRVLSAVAKAHSQSGKFADAANLTRRIEDKKYQVESWVEIARQASKKKEAETGEQALSEAIRIAEAQEKLDRDRAYYTIVKSLADLGDKARAGELKQRIIDDKFRARADEAIAKADAKQAVEQKKRSSLPDAVLKRSFSQVMSDQDKQEIALDLVSLPSGIVLASDLIRSIRDDRVRGAAFRRLAEAQVTAVSSPDKDDTGDVVDPVESLPPDPSAENELGHERRTRRGLVLAQVGNELDTSSRSPLPQSFATAADVRTIVPWPSGAVAGVTFANYNLYISKFLDEGPSGDARIEQAVRYQGTPTPRIVVVQSGIATLGMIARQLRGTQDQDLIAIDGDVLTLRAPVFVAPGARLVLSRLDMPTYRFSANAGAFIASAGELHVVDADIIGYDEKTGQPAWSDMGKVHEFRPFLLSWGDGRMNVAGSVLTALGYENSKSFGLSFSSGPIRVAELRDQAHATGYVVDNVFRNSHFGFYSYEAENIHIIGNEYVDNVIYGLDPHDRTRKLIIAFNTTYGTKAKHGIIISREVDESWIIGNLTFDNVGSGIMLDRDSSNNVIHANAAFNNAQDGITLFESSCNLMTNNHLLANKRDGLKVRNSFDIGAYDNRIEENGGAGVNAYVANLLETKSGETRDFRLDPYDAVTSISLRRNRFSSNRVGINAQGASGIAMFSNKFVKQSRRLFGGDLRGLEGQVLQTSSKTSTLIASACRPVRPAVACFLREKGYFEGGADIHIFDPQGKADCTTTDGSVQQQAFSNTSQGT
;
A
#
# COMPACT_ATOMS: atom_id res chain seq x y z
N MET A 1 32.81 4.32 66.49
CA MET A 1 33.28 3.50 65.36
C MET A 1 33.81 4.45 64.27
N ILE A 2 34.92 5.14 64.56
CA ILE A 2 35.48 6.27 63.80
C ILE A 2 36.91 5.94 63.28
N ALA A 3 37.34 4.68 63.38
CA ALA A 3 38.76 4.31 63.23
C ALA A 3 39.17 3.67 61.89
N LEU A 4 38.36 3.70 60.83
CA LEU A 4 38.67 2.98 59.57
C LEU A 4 38.72 3.86 58.30
N LEU A 5 38.98 5.17 58.44
CA LEU A 5 39.18 6.12 57.32
C LEU A 5 40.64 6.20 56.81
N ARG A 6 41.35 5.06 56.74
CA ARG A 6 42.63 4.93 56.03
C ARG A 6 42.53 3.83 54.98
N ALA A 7 41.98 4.17 53.82
CA ALA A 7 42.21 3.45 52.58
C ALA A 7 42.26 4.49 51.45
N ASP A 8 43.48 4.92 51.13
CA ASP A 8 43.79 5.58 49.86
C ASP A 8 43.71 4.51 48.77
N ARG A 9 42.53 4.32 48.17
CA ARG A 9 42.35 3.76 46.82
C ARG A 9 40.88 3.80 46.40
N CYS A 10 40.72 3.90 45.08
CA CYS A 10 39.51 4.01 44.26
C CYS A 10 38.27 3.24 44.76
N LEU A 11 37.12 3.61 44.19
CA LEU A 11 35.78 3.00 44.23
C LEU A 11 35.63 1.46 44.33
N SER A 12 36.69 0.66 44.38
CA SER A 12 36.72 -0.80 44.29
C SER A 12 36.49 -1.57 45.60
N VAL A 13 36.09 -0.94 46.72
CA VAL A 13 35.87 -1.67 47.99
C VAL A 13 34.41 -1.65 48.50
N SER A 14 33.50 -0.90 47.88
CA SER A 14 32.16 -0.68 48.49
C SER A 14 31.07 -1.70 48.11
N ALA A 15 31.27 -2.55 47.10
CA ALA A 15 30.29 -3.58 46.72
C ALA A 15 30.17 -4.71 47.76
N ALA A 16 31.26 -5.01 48.48
CA ALA A 16 31.26 -6.03 49.54
C ALA A 16 30.56 -5.55 50.83
N PHE A 17 30.58 -4.25 51.13
CA PHE A 17 29.93 -3.69 52.33
C PHE A 17 28.42 -3.50 52.18
N ILE A 18 27.94 -3.20 50.97
CA ILE A 18 26.50 -3.09 50.67
C ILE A 18 25.84 -4.48 50.68
N SER A 19 26.53 -5.52 50.19
CA SER A 19 26.06 -6.91 50.31
C SER A 19 26.03 -7.43 51.75
N LEU A 20 26.87 -6.91 52.66
CA LEU A 20 26.86 -7.29 54.07
C LEU A 20 25.71 -6.66 54.86
N ILE A 21 25.23 -5.47 54.45
CA ILE A 21 24.09 -4.80 55.09
C ILE A 21 22.76 -5.27 54.47
N LEU A 22 22.75 -5.66 53.18
CA LEU A 22 21.56 -6.18 52.51
C LEU A 22 21.23 -7.65 52.86
N SER A 23 22.16 -8.41 53.44
CA SER A 23 21.97 -9.80 53.86
C SER A 23 21.53 -9.96 55.32
N SER A 24 21.58 -8.92 56.14
CA SER A 24 21.03 -8.91 57.51
C SER A 24 19.60 -8.39 57.51
N GLY A 25 18.67 -9.14 56.90
CA GLY A 25 17.22 -8.87 56.93
C GLY A 25 16.56 -9.13 58.29
N ILE A 26 17.30 -9.06 59.39
CA ILE A 26 16.78 -9.26 60.74
C ILE A 26 17.32 -8.09 61.57
N TRP A 27 16.42 -7.44 62.30
CA TRP A 27 16.61 -6.29 63.20
C TRP A 27 16.45 -4.91 62.56
N ALA A 28 15.19 -4.55 62.28
CA ALA A 28 14.70 -3.17 62.31
C ALA A 28 13.19 -3.18 62.60
N GLN A 29 12.80 -3.23 63.87
CA GLN A 29 11.37 -3.26 64.29
C GLN A 29 10.89 -1.99 65.02
N GLU A 30 11.73 -0.95 65.14
CA GLU A 30 11.39 0.23 65.95
C GLU A 30 11.41 1.56 65.15
N PRO A 31 10.45 2.48 65.38
CA PRO A 31 10.42 3.82 64.79
C PRO A 31 11.71 4.64 64.98
N ASN A 32 12.46 4.37 66.06
CA ASN A 32 13.73 5.04 66.36
C ASN A 32 14.81 4.82 65.28
N GLU A 33 14.79 3.70 64.56
CA GLU A 33 15.78 3.45 63.50
C GLU A 33 15.54 4.27 62.24
N VAL A 34 14.29 4.58 61.92
CA VAL A 34 13.95 5.45 60.79
C VAL A 34 14.53 6.85 61.00
N SER A 35 14.29 7.43 62.19
CA SER A 35 14.85 8.74 62.55
C SER A 35 16.39 8.69 62.64
N ARG A 36 16.97 7.58 63.12
CA ARG A 36 18.44 7.41 63.12
C ARG A 36 19.01 7.41 61.70
N LEU A 37 18.42 6.66 60.77
CA LEU A 37 18.87 6.60 59.38
C LEU A 37 18.75 7.96 58.67
N ALA A 38 17.70 8.72 58.97
CA ALA A 38 17.53 10.07 58.44
C ALA A 38 18.61 11.03 58.96
N GLU A 39 18.89 10.98 60.26
CA GLU A 39 19.97 11.78 60.85
C GLU A 39 21.35 11.34 60.32
N GLU A 40 21.59 10.04 60.15
CA GLU A 40 22.81 9.51 59.52
C GLU A 40 22.98 10.03 58.08
N ALA A 41 21.90 10.11 57.31
CA ALA A 41 21.93 10.69 55.96
C ALA A 41 22.31 12.18 56.00
N ARG A 42 21.72 12.95 56.92
CA ARG A 42 21.98 14.38 57.11
C ARG A 42 23.42 14.64 57.56
N GLN A 43 23.91 13.89 58.53
CA GLN A 43 25.29 14.01 59.03
C GLN A 43 26.32 13.62 57.97
N ALA A 44 26.05 12.57 57.20
CA ALA A 44 26.91 12.19 56.07
C ALA A 44 26.95 13.31 55.02
N PHE A 45 25.82 13.92 54.67
CA PHE A 45 25.79 15.08 53.77
C PHE A 45 26.58 16.28 54.32
N LEU A 46 26.35 16.67 55.58
CA LEU A 46 27.08 17.79 56.21
C LEU A 46 28.60 17.53 56.23
N SER A 47 29.00 16.28 56.48
CA SER A 47 30.41 15.87 56.43
C SER A 47 30.99 15.98 55.02
N ALA A 48 30.19 15.71 53.98
CA ALA A 48 30.58 15.90 52.59
C ALA A 48 30.80 17.39 52.25
N GLU A 49 29.94 18.29 52.76
CA GLU A 49 30.07 19.73 52.53
C GLU A 49 31.27 20.36 53.26
N GLN A 50 31.67 19.80 54.40
CA GLN A 50 32.82 20.29 55.18
C GLN A 50 34.17 19.71 54.73
N GLY A 51 34.18 18.61 53.95
CA GLY A 51 35.38 17.89 53.53
C GLY A 51 35.95 18.31 52.17
N ALA A 52 37.27 18.14 51.98
CA ALA A 52 37.95 18.35 50.71
C ALA A 52 38.50 17.03 50.12
N GLY A 53 38.42 16.88 48.78
CA GLY A 53 39.03 15.77 48.03
C GLY A 53 38.19 14.48 47.97
N PRO A 54 38.80 13.32 47.60
CA PRO A 54 38.09 12.06 47.29
C PRO A 54 37.26 11.47 48.45
N LYS A 55 37.41 11.98 49.68
CA LYS A 55 36.54 11.65 50.82
C LYS A 55 35.10 12.13 50.64
N LYS A 56 34.87 13.16 49.82
CA LYS A 56 33.55 13.77 49.59
C LYS A 56 32.57 12.80 48.90
N ALA A 57 33.02 12.07 47.87
CA ALA A 57 32.21 11.06 47.21
C ALA A 57 31.78 9.93 48.16
N GLY A 58 32.68 9.47 49.04
CA GLY A 58 32.36 8.46 50.05
C GLY A 58 31.24 8.88 51.00
N PHE A 59 31.22 10.15 51.44
CA PHE A 59 30.16 10.67 52.30
C PHE A 59 28.80 10.79 51.59
N TYR A 60 28.76 11.28 50.35
CA TYR A 60 27.51 11.27 49.57
C TYR A 60 27.00 9.86 49.27
N GLN A 61 27.89 8.90 49.05
CA GLN A 61 27.52 7.49 48.87
C GLN A 61 26.85 6.92 50.13
N VAL A 62 27.35 7.26 51.32
CA VAL A 62 26.71 6.88 52.58
C VAL A 62 25.34 7.53 52.71
N ALA A 63 25.23 8.84 52.47
CA ALA A 63 23.94 9.55 52.54
C ALA A 63 22.90 8.95 51.58
N LEU A 64 23.29 8.69 50.33
CA LEU A 64 22.42 8.06 49.33
C LEU A 64 21.98 6.65 49.74
N ALA A 65 22.91 5.83 50.26
CA ALA A 65 22.58 4.48 50.72
C ALA A 65 21.59 4.49 51.90
N ARG A 66 21.64 5.50 52.77
CA ARG A 66 20.68 5.67 53.87
C ARG A 66 19.30 6.05 53.38
N ILE A 67 19.20 6.95 52.40
CA ILE A 67 17.93 7.26 51.74
C ILE A 67 17.36 6.06 50.98
N GLN A 68 18.17 5.30 50.25
CA GLN A 68 17.72 4.08 49.58
C GLN A 68 17.15 3.04 50.57
N LEU A 69 17.74 2.95 51.77
CA LEU A 69 17.23 2.08 52.82
C LEU A 69 15.91 2.60 53.41
N LEU A 70 15.79 3.91 53.65
CA LEU A 70 14.53 4.55 54.07
C LEU A 70 13.42 4.35 53.03
N GLU A 71 13.74 4.42 51.74
CA GLU A 71 12.79 4.17 50.64
C GLU A 71 12.33 2.72 50.60
N LYS A 72 13.26 1.77 50.81
CA LYS A 72 12.91 0.36 50.98
C LYS A 72 11.98 0.17 52.17
N PHE A 73 12.17 0.93 53.25
CA PHE A 73 11.28 0.89 54.40
C PHE A 73 9.90 1.49 54.13
N ALA A 74 9.80 2.53 53.31
CA ALA A 74 8.55 3.18 52.90
C ALA A 74 7.73 2.39 51.85
N GLY A 75 8.34 1.39 51.21
CA GLY A 75 7.77 0.62 50.11
C GLY A 75 6.62 -0.32 50.51
N PRO A 76 5.67 -0.60 49.59
CA PRO A 76 4.51 -1.45 49.87
C PRO A 76 4.87 -2.94 50.09
N GLU A 77 6.00 -3.39 49.55
CA GLU A 77 6.51 -4.77 49.68
C GLU A 77 7.24 -5.02 51.01
N ASN A 78 7.46 -3.99 51.83
CA ASN A 78 8.13 -4.15 53.11
C ASN A 78 7.15 -4.74 54.15
N SER A 79 7.56 -5.84 54.80
CA SER A 79 6.76 -6.59 55.80
C SER A 79 6.73 -5.94 57.19
N GLY A 80 7.24 -4.71 57.34
CA GLY A 80 7.26 -3.95 58.59
C GLY A 80 5.89 -3.38 59.01
N SER A 81 5.80 -2.86 60.25
CA SER A 81 4.58 -2.24 60.78
C SER A 81 4.16 -1.00 59.98
N ALA A 82 2.86 -0.64 60.02
CA ALA A 82 2.36 0.58 59.38
C ALA A 82 3.11 1.83 59.87
N ASP A 83 3.36 1.92 61.18
CA ASP A 83 4.09 3.03 61.80
C ASP A 83 5.52 3.19 61.26
N LEU A 84 6.22 2.09 60.94
CA LEU A 84 7.56 2.13 60.37
C LEU A 84 7.54 2.63 58.92
N ARG A 85 6.54 2.22 58.13
CA ARG A 85 6.36 2.68 56.74
C ARG A 85 5.98 4.16 56.69
N ASP A 86 5.05 4.58 57.54
CA ASP A 86 4.60 5.98 57.58
C ASP A 86 5.66 6.89 58.19
N GLY A 87 6.40 6.42 59.20
CA GLY A 87 7.58 7.11 59.73
C GLY A 87 8.66 7.29 58.66
N ALA A 88 8.97 6.25 57.87
CA ALA A 88 9.96 6.34 56.79
C ALA A 88 9.52 7.32 55.70
N ARG A 89 8.24 7.35 55.35
CA ARG A 89 7.68 8.35 54.43
C ARG A 89 7.80 9.77 54.99
N ALA A 90 7.48 9.96 56.26
CA ALA A 90 7.57 11.27 56.91
C ALA A 90 9.01 11.79 56.95
N GLU A 91 9.98 10.95 57.29
CA GLU A 91 11.40 11.35 57.29
C GLU A 91 11.95 11.55 55.87
N LEU A 92 11.52 10.76 54.87
CA LEU A 92 11.88 11.03 53.47
C LEU A 92 11.34 12.38 52.98
N VAL A 93 10.13 12.76 53.40
CA VAL A 93 9.57 14.09 53.10
C VAL A 93 10.40 15.18 53.78
N ARG A 94 10.74 15.04 55.07
CA ARG A 94 11.60 16.01 55.77
C ARG A 94 12.97 16.16 55.14
N LEU A 95 13.61 15.05 54.79
CA LEU A 95 14.89 15.06 54.09
C LEU A 95 14.75 15.73 52.72
N ALA A 96 13.68 15.46 51.98
CA ALA A 96 13.42 16.14 50.71
C ALA A 96 13.21 17.66 50.90
N ASP A 97 12.49 18.09 51.95
CA ASP A 97 12.31 19.51 52.31
C ASP A 97 13.66 20.19 52.66
N ASP A 98 14.59 19.43 53.25
CA ASP A 98 15.97 19.84 53.49
C ASP A 98 16.87 19.80 52.23
N GLY A 99 16.33 19.40 51.07
CA GLY A 99 17.07 19.27 49.81
C GLY A 99 17.87 17.97 49.68
N LEU A 100 17.63 16.98 50.52
CA LEU A 100 18.31 15.67 50.57
C LEU A 100 17.46 14.58 49.91
N SER A 101 17.21 14.72 48.61
CA SER A 101 16.52 13.69 47.83
C SER A 101 17.50 12.66 47.26
N HIS A 102 16.97 11.50 46.85
CA HIS A 102 17.72 10.46 46.14
C HIS A 102 18.47 11.02 44.94
N ASP A 103 17.76 11.73 44.06
CA ASP A 103 18.32 12.22 42.80
C ASP A 103 19.35 13.34 43.04
N MET A 104 19.08 14.24 44.00
CA MET A 104 20.03 15.29 44.39
C MET A 104 21.34 14.71 44.92
N LEU A 105 21.28 13.77 45.86
CA LEU A 105 22.48 13.13 46.41
C LEU A 105 23.19 12.27 45.38
N GLY A 106 22.45 11.60 44.50
CA GLY A 106 23.00 10.88 43.36
C GLY A 106 23.76 11.81 42.41
N ALA A 107 23.22 13.00 42.12
CA ALA A 107 23.89 14.00 41.29
C ALA A 107 25.16 14.55 41.96
N LEU A 108 25.11 14.87 43.26
CA LEU A 108 26.28 15.31 44.03
C LEU A 108 27.37 14.24 44.10
N LEU A 109 26.99 12.98 44.31
CA LEU A 109 27.90 11.84 44.27
C LEU A 109 28.55 11.71 42.89
N LEU A 110 27.75 11.74 41.82
CA LEU A 110 28.24 11.67 40.44
C LEU A 110 29.23 12.80 40.15
N GLN A 111 28.90 14.04 40.50
CA GLN A 111 29.77 15.19 40.30
C GLN A 111 31.10 15.06 41.07
N ALA A 112 31.06 14.57 42.32
CA ALA A 112 32.26 14.32 43.11
C ALA A 112 33.13 13.21 42.49
N SER A 113 32.52 12.17 41.92
CA SER A 113 33.21 11.05 41.25
C SER A 113 33.74 11.39 39.86
N LEU A 114 33.20 12.40 39.17
CA LEU A 114 33.69 12.82 37.85
C LEU A 114 35.10 13.41 37.89
N ALA A 115 35.51 14.01 39.02
CA ALA A 115 36.87 14.52 39.20
C ALA A 115 37.93 13.41 39.04
N ASP A 116 37.62 12.20 39.50
CA ASP A 116 38.52 11.05 39.42
C ASP A 116 38.71 10.57 37.97
N LEU A 117 37.71 10.77 37.10
CA LEU A 117 37.80 10.44 35.67
C LEU A 117 38.81 11.33 34.94
N THR A 118 38.99 12.56 35.43
CA THR A 118 39.93 13.55 34.88
C THR A 118 41.33 13.48 35.49
N ALA A 119 41.51 12.72 36.59
CA ALA A 119 42.81 12.46 37.20
C ALA A 119 43.61 11.43 36.37
N ASN A 120 44.94 11.42 36.51
CA ASN A 120 45.90 10.61 35.73
C ASN A 120 45.80 9.08 36.05
N GLN A 121 44.63 8.49 35.84
CA GLN A 121 44.32 7.07 36.09
C GLN A 121 44.65 6.18 34.88
N THR A 122 44.92 4.89 35.14
CA THR A 122 45.18 3.89 34.10
C THR A 122 43.93 3.62 33.25
N SER A 123 44.08 2.99 32.08
CA SER A 123 42.95 2.69 31.19
C SER A 123 41.91 1.76 31.82
N ILE A 124 42.33 0.86 32.72
CA ILE A 124 41.46 -0.09 33.43
C ILE A 124 40.61 0.64 34.47
N ASP A 125 41.24 1.51 35.28
CA ASP A 125 40.54 2.32 36.29
C ASP A 125 39.44 3.20 35.66
N ARG A 126 39.68 3.74 34.44
CA ARG A 126 38.68 4.52 33.69
C ARG A 126 37.50 3.70 33.16
N ILE A 127 37.67 2.40 32.95
CA ILE A 127 36.57 1.51 32.54
C ILE A 127 35.68 1.24 33.74
N GLU A 128 36.26 0.84 34.88
CA GLU A 128 35.52 0.53 36.11
C GLU A 128 34.78 1.76 36.66
N LEU A 129 35.45 2.92 36.70
CA LEU A 129 34.82 4.19 37.06
C LEU A 129 33.71 4.57 36.06
N GLY A 130 33.93 4.33 34.76
CA GLY A 130 32.92 4.58 33.73
C GLY A 130 31.65 3.73 33.89
N VAL A 131 31.78 2.46 34.30
CA VAL A 131 30.65 1.58 34.61
C VAL A 131 29.89 2.11 35.82
N THR A 132 30.61 2.53 36.87
CA THR A 132 30.00 3.05 38.10
C THR A 132 29.23 4.35 37.84
N LEU A 133 29.83 5.28 37.07
CA LEU A 133 29.16 6.52 36.66
C LEU A 133 27.92 6.25 35.81
N HIS A 134 27.97 5.27 34.90
CA HIS A 134 26.81 4.86 34.11
C HIS A 134 25.67 4.33 34.99
N GLN A 135 25.99 3.49 35.98
CA GLN A 135 25.02 2.96 36.93
C GLN A 135 24.41 4.07 37.78
N LEU A 136 25.22 5.00 38.30
CA LEU A 136 24.76 6.15 39.07
C LEU A 136 23.83 7.06 38.26
N ALA A 137 24.19 7.34 37.00
CA ALA A 137 23.32 8.11 36.10
C ALA A 137 22.02 7.35 35.80
N SER A 138 22.09 6.06 35.52
CA SER A 138 20.91 5.24 35.19
C SER A 138 19.97 5.05 36.39
N ALA A 139 20.50 5.11 37.62
CA ALA A 139 19.73 5.00 38.86
C ALA A 139 18.91 6.27 39.19
N GLN A 140 19.22 7.41 38.55
CA GLN A 140 18.44 8.65 38.70
C GLN A 140 16.99 8.40 38.30
N ARG A 141 16.04 8.81 39.16
CA ARG A 141 14.62 8.56 38.97
C ARG A 141 13.98 9.59 38.06
N ALA A 142 14.17 10.88 38.34
CA ALA A 142 13.64 11.93 37.50
C ALA A 142 14.44 12.03 36.17
N PRO A 143 13.76 12.15 35.02
CA PRO A 143 14.42 12.23 33.73
C PRO A 143 15.31 13.47 33.58
N GLU A 144 15.03 14.56 34.29
CA GLU A 144 15.84 15.78 34.30
C GLU A 144 17.23 15.52 34.89
N TYR A 145 17.27 14.89 36.07
CA TYR A 145 18.52 14.50 36.72
C TYR A 145 19.28 13.44 35.92
N ARG A 146 18.56 12.46 35.36
CA ARG A 146 19.16 11.42 34.52
C ARG A 146 19.79 11.99 33.25
N SER A 147 19.10 12.90 32.56
CA SER A 147 19.61 13.57 31.36
C SER A 147 20.83 14.44 31.70
N ALA A 148 20.75 15.23 32.77
CA ALA A 148 21.87 16.04 33.26
C ALA A 148 23.10 15.19 33.62
N ALA A 149 22.91 14.07 34.32
CA ALA A 149 23.99 13.14 34.66
C ALA A 149 24.69 12.59 33.41
N PHE A 150 23.94 12.17 32.38
CA PHE A 150 24.54 11.74 31.13
C PHE A 150 25.28 12.87 30.41
N ILE A 151 24.76 14.10 30.42
CA ILE A 151 25.46 15.28 29.86
C ILE A 151 26.79 15.51 30.58
N GLU A 152 26.82 15.48 31.91
CA GLU A 152 28.04 15.70 32.69
C GLU A 152 29.11 14.63 32.43
N ILE A 153 28.70 13.35 32.40
CA ILE A 153 29.59 12.25 32.03
C ILE A 153 30.13 12.45 30.61
N GLY A 154 29.27 12.83 29.66
CA GLY A 154 29.66 13.11 28.28
C GLY A 154 30.66 14.26 28.17
N GLN A 155 30.45 15.35 28.92
CA GLN A 155 31.39 16.47 29.00
C GLN A 155 32.74 16.05 29.57
N ALA A 156 32.76 15.22 30.62
CA ALA A 156 34.00 14.72 31.20
C ALA A 156 34.80 13.88 30.18
N TYR A 157 34.14 12.97 29.46
CA TYR A 157 34.78 12.20 28.38
C TYR A 157 35.28 13.07 27.23
N SER A 158 34.51 14.11 26.86
CA SER A 158 34.92 15.07 25.82
C SER A 158 36.20 15.82 26.21
N ARG A 159 36.32 16.28 27.48
CA ARG A 159 37.51 16.98 27.98
C ARG A 159 38.78 16.12 27.97
N ILE A 160 38.65 14.81 28.21
CA ILE A 160 39.79 13.87 28.18
C ILE A 160 40.02 13.26 26.77
N GLY A 161 39.32 13.76 25.75
CA GLY A 161 39.53 13.37 24.35
C GLY A 161 38.88 12.04 23.92
N VAL A 162 37.99 11.46 24.73
CA VAL A 162 37.32 10.18 24.42
C VAL A 162 35.97 10.47 23.74
N GLN A 163 36.03 10.89 22.48
CA GLN A 163 34.89 11.42 21.72
C GLN A 163 33.73 10.41 21.57
N ASP A 164 34.02 9.13 21.31
CA ASP A 164 32.98 8.10 21.10
C ASP A 164 32.12 7.88 22.36
N ARG A 165 32.74 7.90 23.54
CA ARG A 165 32.00 7.82 24.81
C ARG A 165 31.19 9.09 25.05
N ALA A 166 31.77 10.26 24.79
CA ALA A 166 31.05 11.52 24.90
C ALA A 166 29.79 11.53 24.03
N LEU A 167 29.90 11.04 22.78
CA LEU A 167 28.78 10.95 21.84
C LEU A 167 27.71 9.96 22.30
N ARG A 168 28.12 8.80 22.84
CA ARG A 168 27.20 7.82 23.42
C ARG A 168 26.37 8.43 24.56
N TYR A 169 27.01 9.14 25.47
CA TYR A 169 26.32 9.79 26.58
C TYR A 169 25.46 10.98 26.15
N ALA A 170 25.88 11.76 25.14
CA ALA A 170 25.04 12.78 24.54
C ALA A 170 23.76 12.17 23.92
N THR A 171 23.87 10.99 23.30
CA THR A 171 22.72 10.26 22.74
C THR A 171 21.77 9.75 23.84
N LEU A 172 22.31 9.15 24.90
CA LEU A 172 21.50 8.73 26.06
C LEU A 172 20.80 9.91 26.74
N ALA A 173 21.48 11.05 26.85
CA ALA A 173 20.90 12.28 27.38
C ALA A 173 19.75 12.80 26.50
N LEU A 174 19.92 12.76 25.18
CA LEU A 174 18.90 13.12 24.20
C LEU A 174 17.64 12.26 24.37
N ASP A 175 17.81 10.95 24.45
CA ASP A 175 16.68 10.01 24.60
C ASP A 175 15.98 10.17 25.95
N THR A 176 16.76 10.42 27.01
CA THR A 176 16.20 10.68 28.34
C THR A 176 15.41 11.99 28.39
N ALA A 177 15.87 13.04 27.69
CA ALA A 177 15.22 14.34 27.67
C ALA A 177 13.79 14.31 27.09
N LYS A 178 13.46 13.29 26.28
CA LYS A 178 12.09 13.07 25.76
C LYS A 178 11.06 12.82 26.86
N ALA A 179 11.48 12.24 27.98
CA ALA A 179 10.61 11.91 29.11
C ALA A 179 10.39 13.09 30.08
N ILE A 180 11.07 14.23 29.88
CA ILE A 180 10.92 15.43 30.71
C ILE A 180 9.57 16.10 30.39
N SER A 181 8.72 16.30 31.40
CA SER A 181 7.37 16.85 31.22
C SER A 181 7.36 18.38 31.09
N GLY A 182 8.31 19.07 31.72
CA GLY A 182 8.39 20.54 31.72
C GLY A 182 9.02 21.07 30.43
N ALA A 183 8.29 21.88 29.65
CA ALA A 183 8.78 22.38 28.36
C ALA A 183 10.04 23.26 28.47
N GLY A 184 10.24 23.94 29.61
CA GLY A 184 11.43 24.76 29.84
C GLY A 184 12.65 23.92 30.18
N GLU A 185 12.47 22.98 31.10
CA GLU A 185 13.46 21.99 31.54
C GLU A 185 13.90 21.13 30.35
N GLN A 186 12.94 20.68 29.55
CA GLN A 186 13.18 19.92 28.33
C GLN A 186 13.95 20.73 27.29
N SER A 187 13.58 22.01 27.07
CA SER A 187 14.33 22.91 26.18
C SER A 187 15.78 23.10 26.67
N GLY A 188 15.97 23.24 27.98
CA GLY A 188 17.28 23.33 28.62
C GLY A 188 18.13 22.07 28.41
N ALA A 189 17.53 20.89 28.63
CA ALA A 189 18.19 19.60 28.45
C ALA A 189 18.63 19.40 26.99
N TYR A 190 17.74 19.64 26.01
CA TYR A 190 18.08 19.53 24.58
C TYR A 190 19.16 20.53 24.15
N ASN A 191 19.11 21.77 24.62
CA ASN A 191 20.17 22.75 24.33
C ASN A 191 21.51 22.34 24.95
N ALA A 192 21.50 21.76 26.16
CA ALA A 192 22.71 21.25 26.80
C ALA A 192 23.31 20.04 26.03
N VAL A 193 22.47 19.13 25.53
CA VAL A 193 22.89 18.06 24.62
C VAL A 193 23.51 18.65 23.34
N SER A 194 22.88 19.65 22.74
CA SER A 194 23.39 20.32 21.55
C SER A 194 24.79 20.91 21.75
N ARG A 195 24.99 21.64 22.86
CA ARG A 195 26.29 22.23 23.20
C ARG A 195 27.38 21.18 23.45
N LEU A 196 27.04 20.07 24.10
CA LEU A 196 27.96 18.94 24.28
C LEU A 196 28.34 18.35 22.92
N ALA A 197 27.35 18.09 22.07
CA ALA A 197 27.51 17.38 20.82
C ALA A 197 28.21 18.22 19.72
N ALA A 198 28.09 19.55 19.76
CA ALA A 198 28.63 20.48 18.77
C ALA A 198 30.14 20.32 18.46
N ASN A 199 30.92 19.82 19.43
CA ASN A 199 32.37 19.65 19.29
C ASN A 199 32.81 18.18 19.08
N LEU A 200 31.88 17.23 18.96
CA LEU A 200 32.18 15.79 18.84
C LEU A 200 32.29 15.33 17.37
N GLY A 201 32.81 16.19 16.50
CA GLY A 201 32.92 15.93 15.06
C GLY A 201 31.57 15.97 14.31
N PRO A 202 31.54 15.50 13.04
CA PRO A 202 30.34 15.59 12.18
C PRO A 202 29.12 14.88 12.75
N THR A 203 29.29 13.68 13.32
CA THR A 203 28.23 12.90 13.98
C THR A 203 27.66 13.65 15.19
N GLY A 204 28.53 14.32 15.96
CA GLY A 204 28.13 15.20 17.05
C GLY A 204 27.33 16.41 16.58
N VAL A 205 27.73 17.04 15.48
CA VAL A 205 26.99 18.16 14.88
C VAL A 205 25.58 17.75 14.47
N SER A 206 25.42 16.57 13.84
CA SER A 206 24.09 16.05 13.50
C SER A 206 23.24 15.77 14.75
N LEU A 207 23.84 15.19 15.80
CA LEU A 207 23.16 15.00 17.08
C LEU A 207 22.74 16.34 17.71
N ALA A 208 23.57 17.38 17.58
CA ALA A 208 23.25 18.71 18.06
C ALA A 208 22.06 19.33 17.32
N GLU A 209 22.02 19.23 16.00
CA GLU A 209 20.91 19.72 15.17
C GLU A 209 19.61 18.96 15.46
N ARG A 210 19.68 17.63 15.67
CA ARG A 210 18.55 16.81 16.12
C ARG A 210 18.05 17.22 17.51
N ALA A 211 18.95 17.47 18.46
CA ALA A 211 18.58 17.95 19.77
C ALA A 211 17.87 19.31 19.70
N ILE A 212 18.38 20.23 18.89
CA ILE A 212 17.75 21.54 18.68
C ILE A 212 16.35 21.39 18.06
N ALA A 213 16.18 20.54 17.05
CA ALA A 213 14.88 20.34 16.40
C ALA A 213 13.78 19.86 17.37
N LEU A 214 14.17 19.14 18.44
CA LEU A 214 13.25 18.65 19.48
C LEU A 214 12.94 19.69 20.57
N ILE A 215 13.58 20.87 20.57
CA ILE A 215 13.29 21.92 21.56
C ILE A 215 11.82 22.39 21.39
N PRO A 216 10.95 22.23 22.41
CA PRO A 216 9.51 22.49 22.27
C PRO A 216 9.15 23.97 22.13
N ARG A 217 9.99 24.88 22.64
CA ARG A 217 9.75 26.33 22.58
C ARG A 217 10.45 26.96 21.35
N PRO A 218 9.73 27.58 20.40
CA PRO A 218 10.28 28.21 19.19
C PRO A 218 11.41 29.18 19.45
N ARG A 219 11.24 30.02 20.48
CA ARG A 219 12.25 31.00 20.88
C ARG A 219 13.54 30.30 21.32
N ASP A 220 13.43 29.33 22.22
CA ASP A 220 14.59 28.59 22.75
C ASP A 220 15.28 27.80 21.61
N ARG A 221 14.51 27.29 20.66
CA ARG A 221 15.00 26.61 19.45
C ARG A 221 15.84 27.55 18.58
N ALA A 222 15.36 28.76 18.29
CA ALA A 222 16.09 29.76 17.50
C ALA A 222 17.39 30.18 18.18
N TYR A 223 17.37 30.42 19.50
CA TYR A 223 18.59 30.72 20.26
C TYR A 223 19.58 29.56 20.28
N ALA A 224 19.12 28.31 20.42
CA ALA A 224 20.00 27.15 20.38
C ALA A 224 20.65 26.97 18.99
N ARG A 225 19.94 27.27 17.89
CA ARG A 225 20.52 27.30 16.53
C ARG A 225 21.60 28.38 16.41
N ARG A 226 21.35 29.57 16.95
CA ARG A 226 22.35 30.64 17.01
C ARG A 226 23.56 30.28 17.86
N ASP A 227 23.36 29.65 19.01
CA ASP A 227 24.46 29.19 19.88
C ASP A 227 25.35 28.20 19.13
N LEU A 228 24.75 27.22 18.45
CA LEU A 228 25.47 26.29 17.59
C LEU A 228 26.19 27.01 16.45
N ALA A 229 25.56 28.03 15.85
CA ALA A 229 26.19 28.83 14.80
C ALA A 229 27.43 29.60 15.29
N LEU A 230 27.32 30.28 16.43
CA LEU A 230 28.43 30.99 17.06
C LEU A 230 29.55 30.05 17.49
N ALA A 231 29.22 28.82 17.89
CA ALA A 231 30.21 27.80 18.23
C ALA A 231 31.05 27.40 17.03
N LYS A 232 30.45 27.10 15.86
CA LYS A 232 31.23 26.75 14.65
C LYS A 232 31.91 27.97 14.00
N LEU A 233 31.47 29.21 14.29
CA LEU A 233 32.16 30.42 13.81
C LEU A 233 33.55 30.59 14.46
N LYS A 234 33.76 30.09 15.69
CA LYS A 234 35.05 30.21 16.39
C LYS A 234 36.17 29.53 15.61
N GLY A 235 37.30 30.23 15.46
CA GLY A 235 38.46 29.74 14.71
C GLY A 235 38.34 29.86 13.20
N THR A 236 37.21 30.37 12.66
CA THR A 236 37.05 30.64 11.23
C THR A 236 37.52 32.04 10.85
N PRO A 237 37.83 32.32 9.56
CA PRO A 237 38.16 33.66 9.09
C PRO A 237 37.06 34.71 9.36
N TRP A 238 35.82 34.24 9.54
CA TRP A 238 34.63 35.07 9.72
C TRP A 238 34.41 35.51 11.17
N GLN A 239 35.15 34.96 12.14
CA GLN A 239 35.00 35.30 13.56
C GLN A 239 35.19 36.80 13.85
N LYS A 240 36.05 37.48 13.08
CA LYS A 240 36.36 38.90 13.23
C LYS A 240 35.73 39.80 12.15
N ALA A 241 34.90 39.24 11.27
CA ALA A 241 34.27 39.99 10.19
C ALA A 241 33.25 41.00 10.72
N SER A 242 33.09 42.13 10.03
CA SER A 242 32.01 43.08 10.32
C SER A 242 30.65 42.50 9.93
N LYS A 243 29.57 43.11 10.44
CA LYS A 243 28.21 42.70 10.09
C LYS A 243 27.96 42.77 8.58
N ASP A 244 28.40 43.84 7.94
CA ASP A 244 28.24 44.03 6.49
C ASP A 244 29.05 43.01 5.68
N GLN A 245 30.24 42.62 6.17
CA GLN A 245 31.05 41.57 5.55
C GLN A 245 30.38 40.20 5.66
N LEU A 246 29.80 39.88 6.82
CA LEU A 246 29.05 38.64 7.03
C LEU A 246 27.80 38.59 6.15
N GLU A 247 27.05 39.69 6.07
CA GLU A 247 25.85 39.82 5.23
C GLU A 247 26.17 39.64 3.74
N ALA A 248 27.21 40.32 3.25
CA ALA A 248 27.65 40.18 1.86
C ALA A 248 28.07 38.75 1.54
N GLU A 249 28.74 38.05 2.48
CA GLU A 249 29.12 36.66 2.30
C GLU A 249 27.91 35.71 2.36
N VAL A 250 26.92 35.95 3.22
CA VAL A 250 25.66 35.18 3.24
C VAL A 250 24.99 35.24 1.88
N LEU A 251 24.77 36.45 1.33
CA LEU A 251 24.13 36.62 0.04
C LEU A 251 24.94 36.00 -1.11
N LYS A 252 26.26 36.11 -1.06
CA LYS A 252 27.16 35.48 -2.03
C LYS A 252 27.05 33.96 -2.00
N ARG A 253 27.06 33.34 -0.82
CA ARG A 253 26.92 31.89 -0.66
C ARG A 253 25.54 31.40 -1.05
N LEU A 254 24.50 32.18 -0.74
CA LEU A 254 23.14 31.89 -1.14
C LEU A 254 23.02 31.87 -2.67
N GLY A 255 23.59 32.88 -3.34
CA GLY A 255 23.70 32.95 -4.79
C GLY A 255 24.52 31.80 -5.40
N ALA A 256 25.50 31.27 -4.67
CA ALA A 256 26.28 30.09 -5.06
C ALA A 256 25.59 28.74 -4.73
N GLY A 257 24.49 28.76 -3.99
CA GLY A 257 23.73 27.56 -3.62
C GLY A 257 24.13 26.88 -2.31
N ASP A 258 25.06 27.45 -1.53
CA ASP A 258 25.45 26.94 -0.22
C ASP A 258 24.42 27.34 0.86
N LEU A 259 23.27 26.65 0.90
CA LEU A 259 22.19 26.91 1.85
C LEU A 259 22.65 26.76 3.31
N GLY A 260 23.37 25.68 3.61
CA GLY A 260 23.83 25.37 4.98
C GLY A 260 24.84 26.40 5.49
N GLY A 261 25.85 26.75 4.70
CA GLY A 261 26.84 27.76 5.08
C GLY A 261 26.25 29.17 5.13
N SER A 262 25.29 29.50 4.27
CA SER A 262 24.56 30.76 4.33
C SER A 262 23.71 30.88 5.59
N LEU A 263 22.93 29.84 5.93
CA LEU A 263 22.14 29.80 7.17
C LEU A 263 23.04 29.92 8.39
N HIS A 264 24.17 29.20 8.39
CA HIS A 264 25.12 29.23 9.48
C HIS A 264 25.66 30.65 9.73
N LEU A 265 26.12 31.35 8.69
CA LEU A 265 26.60 32.73 8.81
C LEU A 265 25.47 33.71 9.16
N ALA A 266 24.29 33.56 8.56
CA ALA A 266 23.13 34.40 8.85
C ALA A 266 22.76 34.34 10.34
N LEU A 267 22.78 33.16 10.95
CA LEU A 267 22.48 32.95 12.38
C LEU A 267 23.48 33.62 13.33
N THR A 268 24.69 33.96 12.89
CA THR A 268 25.68 34.67 13.72
C THR A 268 25.38 36.17 13.86
N LEU A 269 24.59 36.74 12.95
CA LEU A 269 24.15 38.13 13.01
C LEU A 269 23.25 38.38 14.24
N PRO A 270 23.23 39.60 14.79
CA PRO A 270 22.26 39.99 15.82
C PRO A 270 20.81 39.90 15.29
N SER A 271 19.89 39.50 16.18
CA SER A 271 18.45 39.52 15.92
C SER A 271 18.05 40.91 15.42
N SER A 272 17.60 40.97 14.17
CA SER A 272 17.22 42.20 13.48
C SER A 272 16.30 41.86 12.30
N GLU A 273 15.53 42.84 11.84
CA GLU A 273 14.68 42.70 10.65
C GLU A 273 15.48 42.23 9.41
N ARG A 274 16.71 42.73 9.25
CA ARG A 274 17.61 42.28 8.17
C ARG A 274 17.96 40.79 8.28
N GLN A 275 18.21 40.28 9.49
CA GLN A 275 18.47 38.86 9.69
C GLN A 275 17.24 38.03 9.33
N GLU A 276 16.04 38.47 9.70
CA GLU A 276 14.79 37.76 9.34
C GLU A 276 14.51 37.79 7.83
N ASN A 277 14.85 38.88 7.13
CA ASN A 277 14.79 38.95 5.68
C ASN A 277 15.76 37.93 5.03
N LEU A 278 17.00 37.83 5.52
CA LEU A 278 17.95 36.82 5.04
C LEU A 278 17.46 35.38 5.29
N LEU A 279 16.81 35.12 6.43
CA LEU A 279 16.19 33.82 6.70
C LEU A 279 15.01 33.55 5.74
N SER A 280 14.26 34.58 5.36
CA SER A 280 13.17 34.46 4.39
C SER A 280 13.69 34.16 2.97
N ASP A 281 14.78 34.82 2.56
CA ASP A 281 15.45 34.53 1.28
C ASP A 281 16.03 33.11 1.26
N LEU A 282 16.64 32.67 2.36
CA LEU A 282 17.13 31.31 2.53
C LEU A 282 16.01 30.27 2.48
N LEU A 283 14.89 30.54 3.15
CA LEU A 283 13.73 29.65 3.14
C LEU A 283 13.19 29.52 1.71
N THR A 284 13.04 30.64 1.00
CA THR A 284 12.59 30.66 -0.40
C THR A 284 13.52 29.85 -1.29
N ALA A 285 14.84 30.10 -1.21
CA ALA A 285 15.82 29.36 -1.98
C ALA A 285 15.87 27.85 -1.65
N ALA A 286 15.62 27.48 -0.39
CA ALA A 286 15.53 26.08 0.02
C ALA A 286 14.27 25.39 -0.53
N LEU A 287 13.12 26.07 -0.50
CA LEU A 287 11.86 25.58 -1.05
C LEU A 287 11.90 25.46 -2.58
N GLU A 288 12.48 26.44 -3.28
CA GLU A 288 12.68 26.39 -4.74
C GLU A 288 13.56 25.20 -5.17
N ARG A 289 14.53 24.82 -4.32
CA ARG A 289 15.39 23.64 -4.53
C ARG A 289 14.79 22.34 -3.98
N GLN A 290 13.61 22.40 -3.37
CA GLN A 290 12.95 21.28 -2.68
C GLN A 290 13.80 20.62 -1.59
N ASP A 291 14.71 21.39 -0.96
CA ASP A 291 15.48 20.95 0.20
C ASP A 291 14.69 21.25 1.47
N PHE A 292 13.74 20.36 1.79
CA PHE A 292 12.86 20.53 2.96
C PHE A 292 13.61 20.44 4.29
N GLU A 293 14.79 19.84 4.33
CA GLU A 293 15.61 19.78 5.53
C GLU A 293 16.25 21.14 5.80
N ALA A 294 16.90 21.73 4.78
CA ALA A 294 17.43 23.09 4.87
C ALA A 294 16.30 24.11 5.14
N ALA A 295 15.13 23.92 4.51
CA ALA A 295 13.96 24.75 4.76
C ALA A 295 13.49 24.63 6.22
N ALA A 296 13.36 23.41 6.76
CA ALA A 296 12.95 23.20 8.16
C ALA A 296 13.97 23.79 9.13
N ALA A 297 15.27 23.63 8.86
CA ALA A 297 16.32 24.24 9.65
C ALA A 297 16.26 25.78 9.65
N THR A 298 15.96 26.38 8.49
CA THR A 298 15.80 27.82 8.32
C THR A 298 14.53 28.32 8.99
N ALA A 299 13.39 27.64 8.81
CA ALA A 299 12.12 27.99 9.46
C ALA A 299 12.26 27.97 10.99
N GLN A 300 12.91 26.94 11.54
CA GLN A 300 13.18 26.83 12.99
C GLN A 300 14.18 27.87 13.53
N SER A 301 14.79 28.68 12.66
CA SER A 301 15.75 29.73 13.02
C SER A 301 15.12 31.11 13.21
N PHE A 302 13.85 31.31 12.82
CA PHE A 302 13.15 32.57 13.06
C PHE A 302 12.95 32.80 14.56
N PHE A 303 13.34 33.99 15.04
CA PHE A 303 13.24 34.37 16.46
C PHE A 303 11.81 34.72 16.86
N ASN A 304 11.03 35.32 15.95
CA ASN A 304 9.62 35.53 16.13
C ASN A 304 8.84 34.20 16.07
N PRO A 305 8.12 33.78 17.14
CA PRO A 305 7.38 32.53 17.15
C PRO A 305 6.31 32.45 16.07
N SER A 306 5.60 33.55 15.77
CA SER A 306 4.57 33.58 14.72
C SER A 306 5.18 33.30 13.35
N ASP A 307 6.30 33.95 13.02
CA ASP A 307 6.93 33.81 11.70
C ASP A 307 7.58 32.43 11.55
N GLN A 308 8.12 31.88 12.63
CA GLN A 308 8.54 30.48 12.66
C GLN A 308 7.39 29.52 12.35
N GLN A 309 6.22 29.68 12.97
CA GLN A 309 5.08 28.79 12.69
C GLN A 309 4.55 28.95 11.26
N LYS A 310 4.52 30.19 10.73
CA LYS A 310 4.15 30.44 9.32
C LYS A 310 5.14 29.81 8.34
N ALA A 311 6.44 29.91 8.62
CA ALA A 311 7.49 29.28 7.81
C ALA A 311 7.37 27.75 7.81
N LEU A 312 7.07 27.14 8.96
CA LEU A 312 6.81 25.69 9.04
C LEU A 312 5.56 25.29 8.25
N ALA A 313 4.47 26.04 8.37
CA ALA A 313 3.24 25.80 7.60
C ALA A 313 3.46 25.93 6.08
N LEU A 314 4.34 26.84 5.64
CA LEU A 314 4.72 26.97 4.24
C LEU A 314 5.45 25.71 3.74
N ILE A 315 6.35 25.12 4.54
CA ILE A 315 7.01 23.86 4.18
C ILE A 315 5.97 22.73 4.02
N VAL A 316 5.00 22.63 4.92
CA VAL A 316 3.90 21.65 4.81
C VAL A 316 3.15 21.83 3.49
N LYS A 317 2.84 23.07 3.11
CA LYS A 317 2.18 23.39 1.84
C LYS A 317 3.03 22.97 0.63
N GLU A 318 4.33 23.23 0.64
CA GLU A 318 5.22 22.82 -0.46
C GLU A 318 5.40 21.29 -0.54
N GLN A 319 5.41 20.59 0.60
CA GLN A 319 5.42 19.12 0.63
C GLN A 319 4.14 18.54 0.00
N ILE A 320 2.99 19.15 0.24
CA ILE A 320 1.72 18.81 -0.40
C ILE A 320 1.78 19.03 -1.91
N ILE A 321 2.27 20.20 -2.35
CA ILE A 321 2.40 20.53 -3.79
C ILE A 321 3.33 19.52 -4.49
N LYS A 322 4.40 19.09 -3.81
CA LYS A 322 5.29 18.03 -4.31
C LYS A 322 4.64 16.64 -4.30
N GLY A 323 3.57 16.42 -3.53
CA GLY A 323 2.89 15.14 -3.40
C GLY A 323 3.50 14.20 -2.34
N VAL A 324 4.25 14.73 -1.37
CA VAL A 324 4.90 13.99 -0.28
C VAL A 324 4.35 14.36 1.10
N SER A 325 3.02 14.46 1.21
CA SER A 325 2.33 14.97 2.39
C SER A 325 2.61 14.21 3.69
N LEU A 326 2.97 12.92 3.66
CA LEU A 326 3.32 12.17 4.88
C LEU A 326 4.63 12.66 5.52
N GLN A 327 5.50 13.34 4.76
CA GLN A 327 6.70 13.98 5.32
C GLN A 327 6.36 15.12 6.28
N SER A 328 5.14 15.66 6.22
CA SER A 328 4.69 16.74 7.11
C SER A 328 4.41 16.27 8.54
N ALA A 329 4.25 14.96 8.78
CA ALA A 329 3.94 14.41 10.11
C ALA A 329 4.93 14.88 11.18
N SER A 330 6.22 14.74 10.94
CA SER A 330 7.25 15.20 11.89
C SER A 330 7.26 16.71 12.08
N LEU A 331 6.90 17.50 11.05
CA LEU A 331 6.85 18.96 11.17
C LEU A 331 5.65 19.37 12.03
N LEU A 332 4.45 18.84 11.74
CA LEU A 332 3.23 19.11 12.48
C LEU A 332 3.34 18.73 13.97
N GLU A 333 4.03 17.62 14.29
CA GLU A 333 4.32 17.23 15.68
C GLU A 333 5.18 18.27 16.42
N THR A 334 6.11 18.94 15.72
CA THR A 334 7.01 19.96 16.32
C THR A 334 6.44 21.38 16.35
N MET A 335 5.31 21.61 15.70
CA MET A 335 4.63 22.91 15.64
C MET A 335 3.87 23.18 16.94
N GLN A 336 3.87 24.45 17.36
CA GLN A 336 3.07 24.90 18.49
C GLN A 336 1.60 25.06 18.10
N ASP A 337 0.72 24.84 19.07
CA ASP A 337 -0.72 25.07 18.90
C ASP A 337 -0.95 26.55 18.58
N SER A 338 -1.26 26.81 17.30
CA SER A 338 -1.31 28.13 16.69
C SER A 338 -2.20 28.07 15.45
N ALA A 339 -2.66 29.24 14.98
CA ALA A 339 -3.44 29.32 13.74
C ALA A 339 -2.72 28.67 12.55
N ALA A 340 -1.39 28.83 12.45
CA ALA A 340 -0.59 28.24 11.37
C ALA A 340 -0.55 26.71 11.42
N LYS A 341 -0.53 26.10 12.62
CA LYS A 341 -0.60 24.63 12.76
C LYS A 341 -1.98 24.12 12.35
N VAL A 342 -3.04 24.77 12.80
CA VAL A 342 -4.42 24.40 12.45
C VAL A 342 -4.65 24.51 10.94
N THR A 343 -4.21 25.59 10.31
CA THR A 343 -4.35 25.77 8.85
C THR A 343 -3.53 24.75 8.06
N ALA A 344 -2.31 24.42 8.53
CA ALA A 344 -1.51 23.35 7.93
C ALA A 344 -2.20 21.99 8.05
N GLN A 345 -2.78 21.65 9.21
CA GLN A 345 -3.55 20.42 9.41
C GLN A 345 -4.79 20.36 8.51
N LEU A 346 -5.55 21.45 8.38
CA LEU A 346 -6.71 21.53 7.47
C LEU A 346 -6.30 21.32 6.00
N THR A 347 -5.16 21.90 5.60
CA THR A 347 -4.63 21.74 4.24
C THR A 347 -4.23 20.28 3.99
N VAL A 348 -3.51 19.65 4.93
CA VAL A 348 -3.17 18.21 4.84
C VAL A 348 -4.44 17.36 4.79
N ALA A 349 -5.42 17.62 5.67
CA ALA A 349 -6.66 16.87 5.74
C ALA A 349 -7.44 16.91 4.41
N SER A 350 -7.57 18.08 3.80
CA SER A 350 -8.22 18.24 2.50
C SER A 350 -7.52 17.46 1.39
N GLU A 351 -6.20 17.38 1.42
CA GLU A 351 -5.42 16.68 0.41
C GLU A 351 -5.43 15.16 0.62
N MET A 352 -5.45 14.71 1.87
CA MET A 352 -5.66 13.30 2.21
C MET A 352 -7.04 12.83 1.73
N GLU A 353 -8.10 13.63 1.94
CA GLU A 353 -9.45 13.29 1.47
C GLU A 353 -9.49 13.16 -0.05
N ARG A 354 -8.95 14.16 -0.77
CA ARG A 354 -8.88 14.15 -2.24
C ARG A 354 -8.07 12.98 -2.80
N ALA A 355 -7.05 12.53 -2.06
CA ALA A 355 -6.24 11.38 -2.41
C ALA A 355 -6.89 10.04 -2.02
N GLY A 356 -8.06 10.04 -1.35
CA GLY A 356 -8.79 8.84 -0.93
C GLY A 356 -8.36 8.26 0.42
N TYR A 357 -7.57 8.98 1.21
CA TYR A 357 -7.08 8.57 2.53
C TYR A 357 -8.03 9.02 3.65
N GLY A 358 -9.29 8.57 3.57
CA GLY A 358 -10.41 9.07 4.40
C GLY A 358 -10.16 9.01 5.91
N ASN A 359 -9.63 7.91 6.46
CA ASN A 359 -9.35 7.85 7.91
C ASN A 359 -8.28 8.86 8.35
N MET A 360 -7.25 9.09 7.54
CA MET A 360 -6.25 10.11 7.83
C MET A 360 -6.87 11.51 7.80
N ALA A 361 -7.67 11.78 6.77
CA ALA A 361 -8.34 13.05 6.59
C ALA A 361 -9.30 13.35 7.75
N GLU A 362 -10.14 12.40 8.12
CA GLU A 362 -11.09 12.54 9.23
C GLU A 362 -10.38 12.80 10.57
N GLN A 363 -9.33 12.02 10.88
CA GLN A 363 -8.52 12.24 12.06
C GLN A 363 -7.93 13.66 12.07
N MET A 364 -7.38 14.12 10.95
CA MET A 364 -6.73 15.42 10.85
C MET A 364 -7.74 16.58 10.90
N PHE A 365 -8.89 16.47 10.23
CA PHE A 365 -9.98 17.45 10.32
C PHE A 365 -10.48 17.57 11.76
N SER A 366 -10.73 16.44 12.44
CA SER A 366 -11.18 16.43 13.82
C SER A 366 -10.19 17.13 14.76
N GLN A 367 -8.90 16.82 14.63
CA GLN A 367 -7.85 17.48 15.42
C GLN A 367 -7.75 18.99 15.12
N ALA A 368 -7.79 19.38 13.86
CA ALA A 368 -7.66 20.78 13.45
C ALA A 368 -8.85 21.63 13.91
N LEU A 369 -10.08 21.12 13.73
CA LEU A 369 -11.31 21.83 14.13
C LEU A 369 -11.43 21.97 15.64
N GLN A 370 -11.03 20.95 16.42
CA GLN A 370 -10.90 21.08 17.88
C GLN A 370 -9.86 22.12 18.28
N GLY A 371 -8.74 22.21 17.55
CA GLY A 371 -7.73 23.25 17.73
C GLY A 371 -8.28 24.65 17.42
N ALA A 372 -9.08 24.78 16.37
CA ALA A 372 -9.75 26.02 15.97
C ALA A 372 -10.74 26.51 17.03
N ASP A 373 -11.55 25.62 17.59
CA ASP A 373 -12.53 25.95 18.64
C ASP A 373 -11.85 26.44 19.93
N LYS A 374 -10.65 25.93 20.25
CA LYS A 374 -9.86 26.35 21.43
C LYS A 374 -9.05 27.63 21.21
N ALA A 375 -8.90 28.09 19.97
CA ALA A 375 -8.11 29.27 19.64
C ALA A 375 -8.80 30.57 20.08
N ASP A 376 -8.03 31.64 20.28
CA ASP A 376 -8.59 32.96 20.56
C ASP A 376 -9.32 33.55 19.33
N GLN A 377 -10.08 34.64 19.54
CA GLN A 377 -10.87 35.26 18.46
C GLN A 377 -10.03 35.75 17.28
N ALA A 378 -8.81 36.23 17.53
CA ALA A 378 -7.94 36.74 16.46
C ALA A 378 -7.41 35.60 15.59
N ALA A 379 -7.03 34.47 16.21
CA ALA A 379 -6.64 33.25 15.52
C ALA A 379 -7.83 32.61 14.78
N GLN A 380 -9.01 32.56 15.41
CA GLN A 380 -10.24 32.06 14.79
C GLN A 380 -10.60 32.82 13.51
N ALA A 381 -10.45 34.14 13.48
CA ALA A 381 -10.68 34.95 12.28
C ALA A 381 -9.77 34.56 11.10
N MET A 382 -8.57 34.03 11.37
CA MET A 382 -7.66 33.51 10.34
C MET A 382 -7.97 32.05 9.96
N ILE A 383 -8.41 31.25 10.91
CA ILE A 383 -8.63 29.80 10.73
C ILE A 383 -9.92 29.50 9.97
N TRP A 384 -11.04 30.13 10.34
CA TRP A 384 -12.36 29.74 9.79
C TRP A 384 -12.47 29.88 8.26
N PRO A 385 -11.94 30.92 7.60
CA PRO A 385 -11.95 31.00 6.15
C PRO A 385 -11.18 29.82 5.51
N GLU A 386 -10.08 29.39 6.11
CA GLU A 386 -9.32 28.23 5.61
C GLU A 386 -10.03 26.91 5.91
N ALA A 387 -10.72 26.79 7.05
CA ALA A 387 -11.55 25.62 7.36
C ALA A 387 -12.65 25.44 6.31
N VAL A 388 -13.36 26.52 5.95
CA VAL A 388 -14.38 26.49 4.89
C VAL A 388 -13.75 26.10 3.55
N ARG A 389 -12.59 26.66 3.19
CA ARG A 389 -11.89 26.29 1.94
C ARG A 389 -11.48 24.81 1.93
N ALA A 390 -10.88 24.32 3.00
CA ALA A 390 -10.42 22.94 3.12
C ALA A 390 -11.59 21.95 3.03
N LEU A 391 -12.69 22.20 3.77
CA LEU A 391 -13.90 21.37 3.72
C LEU A 391 -14.56 21.41 2.34
N THR A 392 -14.59 22.58 1.69
CA THR A 392 -15.10 22.74 0.32
C THR A 392 -14.26 21.97 -0.70
N ARG A 393 -12.93 21.99 -0.57
CA ARG A 393 -12.02 21.24 -1.45
C ARG A 393 -12.12 19.73 -1.25
N ALA A 394 -12.49 19.30 -0.05
CA ALA A 394 -12.76 17.93 0.36
C ALA A 394 -14.20 17.48 0.07
N ASP A 395 -15.02 18.31 -0.60
CA ASP A 395 -16.42 18.06 -0.92
C ASP A 395 -17.33 17.76 0.31
N ARG A 396 -16.90 18.17 1.52
CA ARG A 396 -17.66 18.11 2.79
C ARG A 396 -18.57 19.32 2.94
N PHE A 397 -19.54 19.43 2.04
CA PHE A 397 -20.34 20.65 1.88
C PHE A 397 -21.19 21.02 3.09
N ASP A 398 -21.74 20.03 3.81
CA ASP A 398 -22.57 20.31 4.99
C ASP A 398 -21.74 20.88 6.15
N ASP A 399 -20.56 20.31 6.40
CA ASP A 399 -19.62 20.86 7.38
C ASP A 399 -19.16 22.27 6.95
N ALA A 400 -18.80 22.46 5.67
CA ALA A 400 -18.38 23.75 5.14
C ALA A 400 -19.47 24.83 5.32
N LEU A 401 -20.74 24.50 5.08
CA LEU A 401 -21.87 25.39 5.30
C LEU A 401 -22.08 25.72 6.77
N ASP A 402 -21.88 24.75 7.68
CA ASP A 402 -22.02 25.00 9.11
C ASP A 402 -20.95 25.98 9.62
N TYR A 403 -19.69 25.77 9.23
CA TYR A 403 -18.60 26.67 9.58
C TYR A 403 -18.69 28.02 8.85
N ALA A 404 -19.25 28.09 7.65
CA ALA A 404 -19.46 29.35 6.93
C ALA A 404 -20.35 30.32 7.71
N LYS A 405 -21.30 29.83 8.53
CA LYS A 405 -22.14 30.69 9.40
C LYS A 405 -21.34 31.47 10.45
N ARG A 406 -20.12 31.02 10.76
CA ARG A 406 -19.21 31.67 11.71
C ARG A 406 -18.39 32.79 11.06
N LEU A 407 -18.46 32.94 9.73
CA LEU A 407 -17.72 33.97 9.01
C LEU A 407 -18.49 35.30 9.00
N GLU A 408 -17.80 36.38 9.35
CA GLU A 408 -18.33 37.72 9.15
C GLU A 408 -18.23 38.13 7.66
N PRO A 409 -19.26 38.77 7.08
CA PRO A 409 -19.22 39.26 5.70
C PRO A 409 -18.17 40.37 5.52
N ARG A 410 -17.00 40.02 4.98
CA ARG A 410 -15.88 40.94 4.74
C ARG A 410 -15.16 40.57 3.44
N SER A 411 -14.24 41.42 2.99
CA SER A 411 -13.49 41.15 1.75
C SER A 411 -12.61 39.90 1.90
N GLU A 412 -12.05 39.66 3.08
CA GLU A 412 -11.12 38.57 3.37
C GLU A 412 -11.80 37.18 3.41
N THR A 413 -13.11 37.15 3.68
CA THR A 413 -13.93 35.93 3.71
C THR A 413 -14.61 35.62 2.36
N SER A 414 -14.65 36.61 1.46
CA SER A 414 -15.35 36.53 0.17
C SER A 414 -14.83 35.40 -0.72
N ALA A 415 -13.52 35.20 -0.79
CA ALA A 415 -12.93 34.12 -1.60
C ALA A 415 -13.37 32.71 -1.12
N ALA A 416 -13.38 32.46 0.20
CA ALA A 416 -13.78 31.16 0.75
C ALA A 416 -15.28 30.88 0.49
N LEU A 417 -16.12 31.89 0.66
CA LEU A 417 -17.56 31.80 0.41
C LEU A 417 -17.88 31.67 -1.08
N GLY A 418 -17.13 32.34 -1.95
CA GLY A 418 -17.27 32.27 -3.40
C GLY A 418 -16.90 30.88 -3.95
N ASP A 419 -15.80 30.30 -3.46
CA ASP A 419 -15.42 28.92 -3.77
C ASP A 419 -16.49 27.91 -3.34
N LEU A 420 -17.02 28.06 -2.11
CA LEU A 420 -18.08 27.21 -1.59
C LEU A 420 -19.37 27.33 -2.42
N ALA A 421 -19.82 28.55 -2.72
CA ALA A 421 -21.01 28.79 -3.52
C ALA A 421 -20.91 28.15 -4.92
N LYS A 422 -19.78 28.33 -5.58
CA LYS A 422 -19.51 27.70 -6.88
C LYS A 422 -19.57 26.17 -6.78
N ARG A 423 -18.88 25.56 -5.82
CA ARG A 423 -18.80 24.09 -5.67
C ARG A 423 -20.13 23.46 -5.26
N LEU A 424 -20.92 24.14 -4.43
CA LEU A 424 -22.30 23.77 -4.11
C LEU A 424 -23.17 23.74 -5.37
N ALA A 425 -23.07 24.77 -6.22
CA ALA A 425 -23.84 24.83 -7.45
C ALA A 425 -23.43 23.74 -8.45
N GLU A 426 -22.12 23.48 -8.60
CA GLU A 426 -21.61 22.36 -9.41
C GLU A 426 -22.13 20.99 -8.95
N ASN A 427 -22.52 20.86 -7.67
CA ASN A 427 -23.17 19.69 -7.08
C ASN A 427 -24.71 19.84 -6.96
N SER A 428 -25.32 20.71 -7.78
CA SER A 428 -26.77 20.94 -7.85
C SER A 428 -27.45 21.50 -6.59
N ARG A 429 -26.68 22.02 -5.61
CA ARG A 429 -27.21 22.68 -4.41
C ARG A 429 -27.39 24.19 -4.62
N PHE A 430 -28.19 24.56 -5.63
CA PHE A 430 -28.36 25.96 -6.08
C PHE A 430 -28.83 26.91 -4.97
N THR A 431 -29.80 26.48 -4.16
CA THR A 431 -30.35 27.32 -3.09
C THR A 431 -29.31 27.64 -2.02
N ASP A 432 -28.48 26.66 -1.65
CA ASP A 432 -27.41 26.88 -0.68
C ASP A 432 -26.33 27.80 -1.25
N ALA A 433 -25.98 27.63 -2.53
CA ALA A 433 -25.04 28.51 -3.22
C ALA A 433 -25.52 29.97 -3.30
N GLU A 434 -26.78 30.20 -3.67
CA GLU A 434 -27.37 31.54 -3.79
C GLU A 434 -27.48 32.26 -2.44
N ARG A 435 -27.73 31.52 -1.34
CA ARG A 435 -27.75 32.07 0.02
C ARG A 435 -26.42 32.66 0.49
N LEU A 436 -25.31 32.25 -0.11
CA LEU A 436 -23.98 32.77 0.20
C LEU A 436 -23.68 34.10 -0.52
N LEU A 437 -24.31 34.37 -1.67
CA LEU A 437 -24.03 35.55 -2.49
C LEU A 437 -24.10 36.89 -1.73
N PRO A 438 -25.09 37.14 -0.82
CA PRO A 438 -25.14 38.39 -0.05
C PRO A 438 -23.95 38.58 0.91
N GLN A 439 -23.25 37.49 1.27
CA GLN A 439 -22.11 37.51 2.17
C GLN A 439 -20.78 37.75 1.45
N ILE A 440 -20.75 37.58 0.12
CA ILE A 440 -19.56 37.80 -0.72
C ILE A 440 -19.48 39.29 -1.11
N GLN A 441 -18.59 40.02 -0.44
CA GLN A 441 -18.45 41.48 -0.60
C GLN A 441 -17.50 41.85 -1.75
N HIS A 442 -16.45 41.05 -2.00
CA HIS A 442 -15.49 41.31 -3.07
C HIS A 442 -16.11 41.00 -4.44
N LYS A 443 -16.05 41.96 -5.38
CA LYS A 443 -16.75 41.88 -6.67
C LYS A 443 -16.28 40.70 -7.53
N ASP A 444 -14.97 40.46 -7.56
CA ASP A 444 -14.41 39.40 -8.41
C ASP A 444 -14.79 38.01 -7.88
N ASP A 445 -14.77 37.82 -6.56
CA ASP A 445 -15.19 36.55 -5.93
C ASP A 445 -16.69 36.31 -6.12
N ARG A 446 -17.49 37.38 -6.13
CA ARG A 446 -18.91 37.31 -6.43
C ARG A 446 -19.18 36.98 -7.89
N SER A 447 -18.44 37.60 -8.83
CA SER A 447 -18.48 37.24 -10.26
C SER A 447 -18.12 35.76 -10.46
N HIS A 448 -17.07 35.30 -9.78
CA HIS A 448 -16.64 33.91 -9.81
C HIS A 448 -17.72 32.93 -9.32
N ALA A 449 -18.37 33.23 -8.20
CA ALA A 449 -19.47 32.45 -7.65
C ALA A 449 -20.68 32.41 -8.61
N LEU A 450 -21.09 33.59 -9.10
CA LEU A 450 -22.19 33.73 -10.05
C LEU A 450 -21.94 32.95 -11.34
N SER A 451 -20.74 33.07 -11.92
CA SER A 451 -20.29 32.31 -13.10
C SER A 451 -20.42 30.80 -12.89
N GLY A 452 -20.00 30.30 -11.72
CA GLY A 452 -20.21 28.92 -11.29
C GLY A 452 -21.68 28.50 -11.24
N ILE A 453 -22.51 29.28 -10.57
CA ILE A 453 -23.95 29.03 -10.43
C ILE A 453 -24.64 29.04 -11.80
N GLY A 454 -24.37 30.02 -12.65
CA GLY A 454 -24.96 30.17 -13.98
C GLY A 454 -24.64 29.00 -14.89
N ARG A 455 -23.39 28.53 -14.90
CA ARG A 455 -22.98 27.32 -15.66
C ARG A 455 -23.73 26.08 -15.17
N ALA A 456 -23.80 25.88 -13.86
CA ALA A 456 -24.44 24.70 -13.29
C ALA A 456 -25.96 24.70 -13.54
N LYS A 457 -26.62 25.86 -13.44
CA LYS A 457 -28.03 26.03 -13.83
C LYS A 457 -28.27 25.70 -15.30
N ALA A 458 -27.42 26.21 -16.20
CA ALA A 458 -27.52 25.90 -17.62
C ALA A 458 -27.38 24.39 -17.89
N GLN A 459 -26.45 23.72 -17.21
CA GLN A 459 -26.25 22.26 -17.30
C GLN A 459 -27.44 21.47 -16.75
N ALA A 460 -28.12 21.97 -15.71
CA ALA A 460 -29.35 21.39 -15.17
C ALA A 460 -30.61 21.72 -16.00
N GLY A 461 -30.48 22.52 -17.07
CA GLY A 461 -31.59 22.90 -17.95
C GLY A 461 -32.34 24.18 -17.54
N ASP A 462 -31.95 24.84 -16.44
CA ASP A 462 -32.47 26.15 -16.05
C ASP A 462 -31.78 27.26 -16.86
N VAL A 463 -32.15 27.33 -18.14
CA VAL A 463 -31.62 28.33 -19.07
C VAL A 463 -32.03 29.76 -18.65
N ALA A 464 -33.25 29.94 -18.14
CA ALA A 464 -33.73 31.24 -17.73
C ALA A 464 -32.92 31.79 -16.55
N GLY A 465 -32.69 30.98 -15.52
CA GLY A 465 -31.86 31.36 -14.38
C GLY A 465 -30.39 31.58 -14.76
N ALA A 466 -29.84 30.79 -15.69
CA ALA A 466 -28.49 31.02 -16.20
C ALA A 466 -28.34 32.35 -16.96
N LEU A 467 -29.32 32.70 -17.80
CA LEU A 467 -29.32 33.97 -18.53
C LEU A 467 -29.53 35.19 -17.62
N GLN A 468 -30.29 35.04 -16.53
CA GLN A 468 -30.40 36.07 -15.51
C GLN A 468 -29.03 36.38 -14.90
N ILE A 469 -28.27 35.35 -14.55
CA ILE A 469 -26.91 35.49 -13.99
C ILE A 469 -25.97 36.20 -14.97
N VAL A 470 -26.06 35.94 -16.28
CA VAL A 470 -25.25 36.66 -17.29
C VAL A 470 -25.46 38.18 -17.20
N GLY A 471 -26.66 38.65 -16.86
CA GLY A 471 -26.94 40.07 -16.67
C GLY A 471 -26.25 40.70 -15.44
N GLU A 472 -25.78 39.88 -14.49
CA GLU A 472 -25.09 40.32 -13.28
C GLU A 472 -23.55 40.19 -13.38
N LEU A 473 -23.04 39.49 -14.40
CA LEU A 473 -21.61 39.31 -14.63
C LEU A 473 -21.00 40.52 -15.33
N THR A 474 -19.82 40.94 -14.86
CA THR A 474 -19.07 42.06 -15.45
C THR A 474 -17.83 41.62 -16.22
N ASP A 475 -17.35 40.40 -15.99
CA ASP A 475 -16.20 39.83 -16.70
C ASP A 475 -16.63 39.10 -17.99
N PRO A 476 -16.06 39.43 -19.16
CA PRO A 476 -16.35 38.76 -20.42
C PRO A 476 -16.02 37.26 -20.44
N GLU A 477 -14.99 36.83 -19.71
CA GLU A 477 -14.63 35.40 -19.65
C GLU A 477 -15.70 34.61 -18.89
N ASP A 478 -16.07 35.06 -17.69
CA ASP A 478 -17.16 34.48 -16.90
C ASP A 478 -18.49 34.46 -17.66
N SER A 479 -18.84 35.57 -18.32
CA SER A 479 -20.05 35.67 -19.15
C SER A 479 -20.02 34.67 -20.32
N GLY A 480 -18.87 34.54 -20.99
CA GLY A 480 -18.65 33.59 -22.08
C GLY A 480 -18.79 32.14 -21.64
N ARG A 481 -18.30 31.78 -20.44
CA ARG A 481 -18.44 30.43 -19.88
C ARG A 481 -19.90 30.05 -19.62
N VAL A 482 -20.71 30.96 -19.07
CA VAL A 482 -22.15 30.72 -18.84
C VAL A 482 -22.89 30.63 -20.17
N LEU A 483 -22.67 31.58 -21.10
CA LEU A 483 -23.32 31.58 -22.41
C LEU A 483 -23.00 30.33 -23.24
N SER A 484 -21.76 29.84 -23.21
CA SER A 484 -21.35 28.58 -23.84
C SER A 484 -22.11 27.38 -23.26
N ALA A 485 -22.25 27.31 -21.94
CA ALA A 485 -23.03 26.25 -21.28
C ALA A 485 -24.52 26.29 -21.69
N VAL A 486 -25.11 27.48 -21.79
CA VAL A 486 -26.50 27.66 -22.27
C VAL A 486 -26.64 27.27 -23.74
N ALA A 487 -25.72 27.69 -24.61
CA ALA A 487 -25.71 27.33 -26.02
C ALA A 487 -25.65 25.80 -26.22
N LYS A 488 -24.83 25.12 -25.41
CA LYS A 488 -24.77 23.65 -25.38
C LYS A 488 -26.09 23.00 -24.93
N ALA A 489 -26.75 23.54 -23.90
CA ALA A 489 -28.05 23.02 -23.46
C ALA A 489 -29.14 23.18 -24.55
N HIS A 490 -29.14 24.32 -25.26
CA HIS A 490 -30.03 24.56 -26.38
C HIS A 490 -29.74 23.64 -27.59
N SER A 491 -28.47 23.43 -27.95
CA SER A 491 -28.12 22.55 -29.07
C SER A 491 -28.49 21.09 -28.79
N GLN A 492 -28.28 20.59 -27.57
CA GLN A 492 -28.76 19.25 -27.14
C GLN A 492 -30.29 19.13 -27.25
N SER A 493 -31.01 20.20 -26.90
CA SER A 493 -32.47 20.27 -27.03
C SER A 493 -32.96 20.44 -28.48
N GLY A 494 -32.06 20.64 -29.46
CA GLY A 494 -32.41 20.87 -30.87
C GLY A 494 -32.83 22.31 -31.19
N LYS A 495 -32.66 23.24 -30.25
CA LYS A 495 -32.93 24.67 -30.45
C LYS A 495 -31.70 25.35 -31.06
N PHE A 496 -31.31 24.95 -32.27
CA PHE A 496 -30.05 25.36 -32.87
C PHE A 496 -29.99 26.86 -33.20
N ALA A 497 -31.12 27.48 -33.56
CA ALA A 497 -31.19 28.92 -33.81
C ALA A 497 -30.91 29.74 -32.53
N ASP A 498 -31.49 29.33 -31.40
CA ASP A 498 -31.25 29.97 -30.10
C ASP A 498 -29.79 29.78 -29.66
N ALA A 499 -29.24 28.56 -29.82
CA ALA A 499 -27.85 28.26 -29.54
C ALA A 499 -26.88 29.08 -30.40
N ALA A 500 -27.18 29.25 -31.69
CA ALA A 500 -26.42 30.07 -32.62
C ALA A 500 -26.44 31.55 -32.22
N ASN A 501 -27.61 32.08 -31.84
CA ASN A 501 -27.74 33.48 -31.39
C ASN A 501 -26.96 33.75 -30.10
N LEU A 502 -26.99 32.82 -29.14
CA LEU A 502 -26.20 32.94 -27.92
C LEU A 502 -24.70 32.84 -28.20
N THR A 503 -24.29 31.91 -29.06
CA THR A 503 -22.87 31.74 -29.43
C THR A 503 -22.29 33.02 -30.05
N ARG A 504 -23.06 33.77 -30.85
CA ARG A 504 -22.61 35.06 -31.41
C ARG A 504 -22.38 36.15 -30.36
N ARG A 505 -23.04 36.06 -29.19
CA ARG A 505 -22.87 36.97 -28.06
C ARG A 505 -21.65 36.67 -27.20
N ILE A 506 -21.00 35.53 -27.42
CA ILE A 506 -19.77 35.16 -26.70
C ILE A 506 -18.61 36.00 -27.26
N GLU A 507 -17.99 36.82 -26.42
CA GLU A 507 -16.84 37.65 -26.78
C GLU A 507 -15.55 36.80 -26.91
N ASP A 508 -15.34 35.88 -25.97
CA ASP A 508 -14.21 34.95 -25.93
C ASP A 508 -14.24 33.95 -27.11
N LYS A 509 -13.20 33.98 -27.94
CA LYS A 509 -13.13 33.19 -29.18
C LYS A 509 -13.00 31.69 -28.95
N LYS A 510 -12.40 31.26 -27.84
CA LYS A 510 -12.28 29.83 -27.52
C LYS A 510 -13.65 29.26 -27.22
N TYR A 511 -14.42 29.87 -26.32
CA TYR A 511 -15.78 29.42 -26.00
C TYR A 511 -16.73 29.54 -27.20
N GLN A 512 -16.49 30.53 -28.08
CA GLN A 512 -17.24 30.68 -29.31
C GLN A 512 -17.03 29.50 -30.28
N VAL A 513 -15.78 29.08 -30.52
CA VAL A 513 -15.47 27.89 -31.35
C VAL A 513 -16.05 26.61 -30.73
N GLU A 514 -15.84 26.39 -29.43
CA GLU A 514 -16.36 25.19 -28.73
C GLU A 514 -17.89 25.08 -28.86
N SER A 515 -18.61 26.20 -28.76
CA SER A 515 -20.07 26.25 -28.87
C SER A 515 -20.54 25.96 -30.29
N TRP A 516 -19.88 26.52 -31.32
CA TRP A 516 -20.20 26.23 -32.73
C TRP A 516 -19.94 24.78 -33.11
N VAL A 517 -18.82 24.20 -32.64
CA VAL A 517 -18.51 22.78 -32.85
C VAL A 517 -19.56 21.88 -32.19
N GLU A 518 -20.02 22.22 -30.98
CA GLU A 518 -21.08 21.46 -30.31
C GLU A 518 -22.42 21.57 -31.06
N ILE A 519 -22.78 22.76 -31.58
CA ILE A 519 -23.97 22.92 -32.44
C ILE A 519 -23.85 22.03 -33.68
N ALA A 520 -22.71 22.06 -34.38
CA ALA A 520 -22.49 21.24 -35.58
C ALA A 520 -22.64 19.74 -35.29
N ARG A 521 -22.06 19.29 -34.17
CA ARG A 521 -22.12 17.90 -33.71
C ARG A 521 -23.54 17.44 -33.40
N GLN A 522 -24.30 18.24 -32.66
CA GLN A 522 -25.69 17.91 -32.30
C GLN A 522 -26.64 17.97 -33.50
N ALA A 523 -26.46 18.95 -34.40
CA ALA A 523 -27.21 19.06 -35.64
C ALA A 523 -26.99 17.83 -36.54
N SER A 524 -25.74 17.39 -36.69
CA SER A 524 -25.40 16.16 -37.43
C SER A 524 -26.08 14.92 -36.84
N LYS A 525 -26.06 14.76 -35.50
CA LYS A 525 -26.76 13.65 -34.81
C LYS A 525 -28.28 13.67 -35.02
N LYS A 526 -28.89 14.86 -35.10
CA LYS A 526 -30.33 15.03 -35.38
C LYS A 526 -30.66 15.06 -36.88
N LYS A 527 -29.67 14.80 -37.76
CA LYS A 527 -29.80 14.78 -39.22
C LYS A 527 -30.16 16.14 -39.85
N GLU A 528 -29.84 17.24 -39.17
CA GLU A 528 -29.95 18.61 -39.70
C GLU A 528 -28.64 19.03 -40.38
N ALA A 529 -28.40 18.49 -41.58
CA ALA A 529 -27.13 18.63 -42.29
C ALA A 529 -26.77 20.09 -42.60
N GLU A 530 -27.75 20.91 -43.01
CA GLU A 530 -27.51 22.31 -43.36
C GLU A 530 -27.07 23.14 -42.14
N THR A 531 -27.78 23.02 -41.02
CA THR A 531 -27.43 23.68 -39.77
C THR A 531 -26.08 23.21 -39.23
N GLY A 532 -25.78 21.91 -39.38
CA GLY A 532 -24.49 21.35 -39.02
C GLY A 532 -23.33 21.96 -39.82
N GLU A 533 -23.50 22.08 -41.14
CA GLU A 533 -22.50 22.63 -42.04
C GLU A 533 -22.26 24.14 -41.81
N GLN A 534 -23.33 24.90 -41.58
CA GLN A 534 -23.24 26.33 -41.26
C GLN A 534 -22.48 26.56 -39.96
N ALA A 535 -22.78 25.80 -38.91
CA ALA A 535 -22.11 25.90 -37.62
C ALA A 535 -20.62 25.51 -37.71
N LEU A 536 -20.30 24.46 -38.47
CA LEU A 536 -18.91 24.04 -38.70
C LEU A 536 -18.12 25.10 -39.48
N SER A 537 -18.71 25.67 -40.53
CA SER A 537 -18.08 26.74 -41.32
C SER A 537 -17.76 27.95 -40.46
N GLU A 538 -18.68 28.32 -39.56
CA GLU A 538 -18.46 29.43 -38.63
C GLU A 538 -17.37 29.12 -37.59
N ALA A 539 -17.31 27.89 -37.08
CA ALA A 539 -16.22 27.45 -36.20
C ALA A 539 -14.85 27.54 -36.90
N ILE A 540 -14.75 27.10 -38.15
CA ILE A 540 -13.52 27.18 -38.95
C ILE A 540 -13.13 28.64 -39.21
N ARG A 541 -14.09 29.49 -39.59
CA ARG A 541 -13.86 30.93 -39.83
C ARG A 541 -13.30 31.63 -38.59
N ILE A 542 -13.84 31.32 -37.40
CA ILE A 542 -13.37 31.90 -36.14
C ILE A 542 -12.00 31.32 -35.76
N ALA A 543 -11.75 30.04 -36.01
CA ALA A 543 -10.44 29.42 -35.80
C ALA A 543 -9.38 30.08 -36.71
N GLU A 544 -9.67 30.26 -38.00
CA GLU A 544 -8.79 30.89 -39.00
C GLU A 544 -8.40 32.33 -38.63
N ALA A 545 -9.31 33.06 -37.98
CA ALA A 545 -9.06 34.42 -37.52
C ALA A 545 -8.20 34.52 -36.26
N GLN A 546 -7.89 33.39 -35.60
CA GLN A 546 -7.01 33.34 -34.43
C GLN A 546 -5.54 33.16 -34.84
N GLU A 547 -4.62 33.49 -33.93
CA GLU A 547 -3.19 33.39 -34.16
C GLU A 547 -2.54 32.24 -33.36
N LYS A 548 -1.43 31.72 -33.89
CA LYS A 548 -0.50 30.80 -33.20
C LYS A 548 -1.22 29.60 -32.55
N LEU A 549 -1.03 29.44 -31.24
CA LEU A 549 -1.48 28.29 -30.45
C LEU A 549 -3.01 28.23 -30.31
N ASP A 550 -3.70 29.37 -30.34
CA ASP A 550 -5.14 29.40 -30.15
C ASP A 550 -5.87 28.92 -31.42
N ARG A 551 -5.35 29.26 -32.60
CA ARG A 551 -5.79 28.68 -33.88
C ARG A 551 -5.59 27.16 -33.91
N ASP A 552 -4.41 26.70 -33.55
CA ASP A 552 -4.06 25.27 -33.61
C ASP A 552 -4.90 24.44 -32.60
N ARG A 553 -5.20 25.02 -31.43
CA ARG A 553 -6.15 24.45 -30.46
C ARG A 553 -7.58 24.40 -31.01
N ALA A 554 -8.02 25.45 -31.69
CA ALA A 554 -9.33 25.51 -32.31
C ALA A 554 -9.48 24.48 -33.44
N TYR A 555 -8.47 24.38 -34.32
CA TYR A 555 -8.43 23.34 -35.35
C TYR A 555 -8.44 21.93 -34.77
N TYR A 556 -7.66 21.66 -33.72
CA TYR A 556 -7.71 20.35 -33.04
C TYR A 556 -9.14 20.02 -32.56
N THR A 557 -9.83 20.99 -31.96
CA THR A 557 -11.21 20.81 -31.46
C THR A 557 -12.17 20.44 -32.60
N ILE A 558 -12.02 21.11 -33.76
CA ILE A 558 -12.83 20.83 -34.96
C ILE A 558 -12.48 19.45 -35.55
N VAL A 559 -11.18 19.14 -35.71
CA VAL A 559 -10.70 17.85 -36.25
C VAL A 559 -11.22 16.68 -35.42
N LYS A 560 -11.15 16.77 -34.09
CA LYS A 560 -11.68 15.74 -33.18
C LYS A 560 -13.17 15.48 -33.44
N SER A 561 -13.98 16.55 -33.55
CA SER A 561 -15.40 16.41 -33.82
C SER A 561 -15.69 15.83 -35.21
N LEU A 562 -14.91 16.21 -36.23
CA LEU A 562 -15.06 15.67 -37.58
C LEU A 562 -14.71 14.18 -37.64
N ALA A 563 -13.64 13.77 -36.95
CA ALA A 563 -13.25 12.36 -36.82
C ALA A 563 -14.38 11.53 -36.16
N ASP A 564 -14.95 12.01 -35.05
CA ASP A 564 -16.07 11.35 -34.37
C ASP A 564 -17.33 11.22 -35.24
N LEU A 565 -17.54 12.15 -36.17
CA LEU A 565 -18.65 12.13 -37.13
C LEU A 565 -18.34 11.30 -38.40
N GLY A 566 -17.12 10.79 -38.55
CA GLY A 566 -16.69 9.99 -39.69
C GLY A 566 -16.21 10.78 -40.91
N ASP A 567 -16.05 12.11 -40.81
CA ASP A 567 -15.57 12.96 -41.90
C ASP A 567 -14.04 13.02 -41.96
N LYS A 568 -13.45 11.93 -42.44
CA LYS A 568 -11.99 11.74 -42.47
C LYS A 568 -11.29 12.72 -43.40
N ALA A 569 -11.95 13.12 -44.49
CA ALA A 569 -11.35 14.00 -45.49
C ALA A 569 -11.09 15.38 -44.89
N ARG A 570 -12.13 16.01 -44.30
CA ARG A 570 -12.00 17.34 -43.70
C ARG A 570 -11.18 17.32 -42.41
N ALA A 571 -11.29 16.26 -41.60
CA ALA A 571 -10.43 16.06 -40.44
C ALA A 571 -8.95 16.00 -40.85
N GLY A 572 -8.63 15.25 -41.90
CA GLY A 572 -7.27 15.15 -42.45
C GLY A 572 -6.76 16.47 -43.00
N GLU A 573 -7.58 17.22 -43.72
CA GLU A 573 -7.23 18.53 -44.27
C GLU A 573 -6.92 19.55 -43.16
N LEU A 574 -7.85 19.72 -42.21
CA LEU A 574 -7.67 20.68 -41.11
C LEU A 574 -6.49 20.31 -40.21
N LYS A 575 -6.23 19.01 -40.00
CA LYS A 575 -5.04 18.55 -39.27
C LYS A 575 -3.75 19.04 -39.93
N GLN A 576 -3.64 19.03 -41.27
CA GLN A 576 -2.45 19.52 -41.97
C GLN A 576 -2.22 21.03 -41.77
N ARG A 577 -3.27 21.77 -41.40
CA ARG A 577 -3.19 23.21 -41.09
C ARG A 577 -2.74 23.51 -39.66
N ILE A 578 -2.70 22.49 -38.78
CA ILE A 578 -2.16 22.62 -37.41
C ILE A 578 -0.64 22.67 -37.49
N ILE A 579 -0.02 23.74 -36.98
CA ILE A 579 1.44 23.92 -36.99
C ILE A 579 2.08 23.27 -35.77
N ASP A 580 1.48 23.47 -34.59
CA ASP A 580 1.95 22.93 -33.32
C ASP A 580 1.93 21.40 -33.29
N ASP A 581 3.09 20.80 -33.04
CA ASP A 581 3.27 19.35 -33.11
C ASP A 581 2.46 18.61 -32.05
N LYS A 582 2.22 19.21 -30.87
CA LYS A 582 1.42 18.60 -29.79
C LYS A 582 -0.05 18.51 -30.19
N PHE A 583 -0.62 19.56 -30.76
CA PHE A 583 -2.00 19.52 -31.26
C PHE A 583 -2.14 18.65 -32.51
N ARG A 584 -1.13 18.61 -33.39
CA ARG A 584 -1.12 17.73 -34.56
C ARG A 584 -1.12 16.25 -34.14
N ALA A 585 -0.29 15.88 -33.16
CA ALA A 585 -0.25 14.52 -32.62
C ALA A 585 -1.58 14.12 -31.96
N ARG A 586 -2.20 15.00 -31.17
CA ARG A 586 -3.53 14.75 -30.58
C ARG A 586 -4.63 14.60 -31.64
N ALA A 587 -4.52 15.31 -32.76
CA ALA A 587 -5.43 15.16 -33.89
C ALA A 587 -5.23 13.80 -34.60
N ASP A 588 -4.00 13.32 -34.75
CA ASP A 588 -3.71 11.97 -35.25
C ASP A 588 -4.33 10.89 -34.35
N GLU A 589 -4.15 10.99 -33.02
CA GLU A 589 -4.74 10.08 -32.04
C GLU A 589 -6.28 10.05 -32.13
N ALA A 590 -6.92 11.22 -32.26
CA ALA A 590 -8.38 11.31 -32.37
C ALA A 590 -8.91 10.63 -33.65
N ILE A 591 -8.22 10.79 -34.79
CA ILE A 591 -8.57 10.12 -36.04
C ILE A 591 -8.39 8.60 -35.90
N ALA A 592 -7.26 8.15 -35.34
CA ALA A 592 -6.97 6.74 -35.14
C ALA A 592 -8.01 6.05 -34.23
N LYS A 593 -8.43 6.72 -33.15
CA LYS A 593 -9.52 6.26 -32.29
C LYS A 593 -10.82 6.04 -33.07
N ALA A 594 -11.23 7.03 -33.86
CA ALA A 594 -12.47 6.96 -34.63
C ALA A 594 -12.43 5.81 -35.66
N ASP A 595 -11.29 5.62 -36.32
CA ASP A 595 -11.04 4.53 -37.26
C ASP A 595 -11.15 3.15 -36.59
N ALA A 596 -10.52 2.98 -35.43
CA ALA A 596 -10.57 1.74 -34.66
C ALA A 596 -12.00 1.41 -34.20
N LYS A 597 -12.76 2.39 -33.68
CA LYS A 597 -14.16 2.21 -33.31
C LYS A 597 -15.03 1.80 -34.49
N GLN A 598 -14.83 2.44 -35.65
CA GLN A 598 -15.54 2.09 -36.87
C GLN A 598 -15.24 0.65 -37.31
N ALA A 599 -13.99 0.21 -37.21
CA ALA A 599 -13.58 -1.16 -37.55
C ALA A 599 -14.21 -2.20 -36.61
N VAL A 600 -14.28 -1.92 -35.31
CA VAL A 600 -14.98 -2.78 -34.33
C VAL A 600 -16.47 -2.88 -34.65
N GLU A 601 -17.13 -1.78 -34.97
CA GLU A 601 -18.55 -1.77 -35.34
C GLU A 601 -18.82 -2.51 -36.66
N GLN A 602 -17.92 -2.39 -37.65
CA GLN A 602 -17.98 -3.18 -38.88
C GLN A 602 -17.84 -4.68 -38.59
N LYS A 603 -16.91 -5.07 -37.70
CA LYS A 603 -16.73 -6.45 -37.27
C LYS A 603 -17.99 -7.02 -36.61
N LYS A 604 -18.69 -6.24 -35.78
CA LYS A 604 -19.98 -6.62 -35.19
C LYS A 604 -21.06 -6.90 -36.23
N ARG A 605 -21.06 -6.18 -37.37
CA ARG A 605 -22.11 -6.26 -38.40
C ARG A 605 -21.89 -7.30 -39.50
N SER A 606 -20.63 -7.67 -39.85
CA SER A 606 -20.20 -8.91 -40.57
C SER A 606 -18.80 -8.77 -41.22
N SER A 607 -17.98 -9.83 -41.06
CA SER A 607 -16.76 -10.29 -41.78
C SER A 607 -15.56 -9.36 -42.03
N LEU A 608 -15.31 -8.33 -41.21
CA LEU A 608 -13.95 -7.77 -41.19
C LEU A 608 -12.96 -8.88 -40.73
N PRO A 609 -11.93 -9.25 -41.51
CA PRO A 609 -10.96 -10.26 -41.06
C PRO A 609 -10.20 -9.78 -39.82
N ASP A 610 -9.86 -10.68 -38.89
CA ASP A 610 -9.14 -10.31 -37.66
C ASP A 610 -7.79 -9.65 -37.94
N ALA A 611 -7.14 -10.01 -39.05
CA ALA A 611 -5.92 -9.35 -39.52
C ALA A 611 -6.15 -7.87 -39.88
N VAL A 612 -7.31 -7.52 -40.46
CA VAL A 612 -7.65 -6.13 -40.81
C VAL A 612 -8.03 -5.36 -39.56
N LEU A 613 -8.80 -5.97 -38.66
CA LEU A 613 -9.12 -5.39 -37.36
C LEU A 613 -7.83 -5.11 -36.55
N LYS A 614 -6.92 -6.08 -36.44
CA LYS A 614 -5.63 -5.92 -35.76
C LYS A 614 -4.77 -4.81 -36.36
N ARG A 615 -4.80 -4.63 -37.70
CA ARG A 615 -4.12 -3.51 -38.37
C ARG A 615 -4.71 -2.14 -38.03
N SER A 616 -6.02 -2.03 -37.77
CA SER A 616 -6.62 -0.75 -37.35
C SER A 616 -6.07 -0.28 -35.99
N PHE A 617 -5.57 -1.19 -35.16
CA PHE A 617 -4.97 -0.88 -33.86
C PHE A 617 -3.46 -0.59 -33.91
N SER A 618 -2.82 -0.66 -35.09
CA SER A 618 -1.39 -0.35 -35.21
C SER A 618 -1.09 1.15 -35.31
N GLN A 619 -2.12 1.98 -35.45
CA GLN A 619 -1.98 3.44 -35.44
C GLN A 619 -1.73 3.94 -34.00
N VAL A 620 -1.09 5.11 -33.88
CA VAL A 620 -0.81 5.71 -32.57
C VAL A 620 -2.13 6.18 -31.95
N MET A 621 -2.48 5.61 -30.80
CA MET A 621 -3.66 5.99 -30.01
C MET A 621 -3.23 6.31 -28.59
N SER A 622 -4.00 7.17 -27.92
CA SER A 622 -3.82 7.41 -26.49
C SER A 622 -4.13 6.14 -25.68
N ASP A 623 -3.51 5.99 -24.51
CA ASP A 623 -3.75 4.81 -23.66
C ASP A 623 -5.21 4.74 -23.16
N GLN A 624 -5.89 5.87 -23.01
CA GLN A 624 -7.32 5.91 -22.70
C GLN A 624 -8.18 5.35 -23.84
N ASP A 625 -7.82 5.66 -25.09
CA ASP A 625 -8.57 5.15 -26.26
C ASP A 625 -8.38 3.66 -26.44
N LYS A 626 -7.17 3.14 -26.20
CA LYS A 626 -6.90 1.70 -26.17
C LYS A 626 -7.80 0.97 -25.17
N GLN A 627 -8.01 1.53 -23.98
CA GLN A 627 -8.90 0.96 -22.97
C GLN A 627 -10.36 0.90 -23.45
N GLU A 628 -10.86 2.01 -23.97
CA GLU A 628 -12.24 2.09 -24.45
C GLU A 628 -12.50 1.07 -25.57
N ILE A 629 -11.58 0.99 -26.54
CA ILE A 629 -11.66 0.03 -27.65
C ILE A 629 -11.55 -1.42 -27.14
N ALA A 630 -10.67 -1.68 -26.17
CA ALA A 630 -10.53 -3.01 -25.58
C ALA A 630 -11.83 -3.50 -24.94
N LEU A 631 -12.59 -2.63 -24.28
CA LEU A 631 -13.91 -2.98 -23.73
C LEU A 631 -14.94 -3.26 -24.83
N ASP A 632 -14.94 -2.49 -25.92
CA ASP A 632 -15.82 -2.74 -27.07
C ASP A 632 -15.56 -4.10 -27.72
N LEU A 633 -14.29 -4.55 -27.72
CA LEU A 633 -13.86 -5.84 -28.27
C LEU A 633 -14.40 -7.05 -27.50
N VAL A 634 -14.66 -6.93 -26.18
CA VAL A 634 -15.15 -8.06 -25.34
C VAL A 634 -16.43 -8.69 -25.90
N SER A 635 -17.27 -7.90 -26.56
CA SER A 635 -18.52 -8.36 -27.17
C SER A 635 -18.35 -9.23 -28.42
N LEU A 636 -17.13 -9.33 -28.96
CA LEU A 636 -16.83 -10.10 -30.17
C LEU A 636 -16.37 -11.53 -29.82
N PRO A 637 -16.64 -12.52 -30.70
CA PRO A 637 -15.99 -13.84 -30.61
C PRO A 637 -14.46 -13.70 -30.61
N SER A 638 -13.79 -14.35 -29.67
CA SER A 638 -12.33 -14.25 -29.45
C SER A 638 -11.80 -12.81 -29.23
N GLY A 639 -12.69 -11.85 -28.98
CA GLY A 639 -12.34 -10.44 -28.81
C GLY A 639 -11.48 -10.17 -27.58
N ILE A 640 -11.57 -11.03 -26.55
CA ILE A 640 -10.73 -10.96 -25.35
C ILE A 640 -9.23 -11.06 -25.65
N VAL A 641 -8.84 -11.82 -26.69
CA VAL A 641 -7.44 -11.95 -27.13
C VAL A 641 -6.95 -10.63 -27.71
N LEU A 642 -7.72 -10.03 -28.61
CA LEU A 642 -7.40 -8.74 -29.23
C LEU A 642 -7.40 -7.59 -28.20
N ALA A 643 -8.35 -7.60 -27.28
CA ALA A 643 -8.43 -6.63 -26.19
C ALA A 643 -7.20 -6.71 -25.29
N SER A 644 -6.78 -7.93 -24.93
CA SER A 644 -5.59 -8.16 -24.11
C SER A 644 -4.32 -7.71 -24.83
N ASP A 645 -4.15 -8.05 -26.12
CA ASP A 645 -3.04 -7.57 -26.96
C ASP A 645 -2.99 -6.03 -27.02
N LEU A 646 -4.14 -5.37 -27.13
CA LEU A 646 -4.24 -3.92 -27.19
C LEU A 646 -3.82 -3.27 -25.87
N ILE A 647 -4.31 -3.80 -24.74
CA ILE A 647 -3.94 -3.31 -23.40
C ILE A 647 -2.46 -3.53 -23.11
N ARG A 648 -1.86 -4.65 -23.54
CA ARG A 648 -0.40 -4.89 -23.40
C ARG A 648 0.46 -3.81 -24.05
N SER A 649 -0.06 -3.09 -25.05
CA SER A 649 0.65 -1.99 -25.70
C SER A 649 0.66 -0.67 -24.89
N ILE A 650 -0.03 -0.62 -23.74
CA ILE A 650 0.02 0.52 -22.80
C ILE A 650 1.35 0.48 -22.04
N ARG A 651 2.07 1.61 -22.06
CA ARG A 651 3.43 1.71 -21.49
C ARG A 651 3.42 1.94 -19.99
N ASP A 652 2.51 2.78 -19.49
CA ASP A 652 2.39 3.05 -18.05
C ASP A 652 1.80 1.82 -17.35
N ASP A 653 2.54 1.29 -16.38
CA ASP A 653 2.19 0.05 -15.69
C ASP A 653 0.87 0.18 -14.92
N ARG A 654 0.62 1.31 -14.26
CA ARG A 654 -0.59 1.50 -13.45
C ARG A 654 -1.82 1.67 -14.33
N VAL A 655 -1.68 2.42 -15.42
CA VAL A 655 -2.73 2.58 -16.43
C VAL A 655 -3.05 1.22 -17.07
N ARG A 656 -2.03 0.40 -17.35
CA ARG A 656 -2.20 -0.95 -17.92
C ARG A 656 -2.87 -1.90 -16.93
N GLY A 657 -2.43 -1.94 -15.67
CA GLY A 657 -3.05 -2.74 -14.62
C GLY A 657 -4.52 -2.39 -14.42
N ALA A 658 -4.85 -1.09 -14.32
CA ALA A 658 -6.24 -0.63 -14.22
C ALA A 658 -7.08 -0.96 -15.47
N ALA A 659 -6.47 -0.93 -16.66
CA ALA A 659 -7.13 -1.34 -17.90
C ALA A 659 -7.48 -2.84 -17.88
N PHE A 660 -6.55 -3.69 -17.45
CA PHE A 660 -6.77 -5.12 -17.31
C PHE A 660 -7.84 -5.45 -16.27
N ARG A 661 -7.84 -4.74 -15.13
CA ARG A 661 -8.88 -4.84 -14.12
C ARG A 661 -10.29 -4.65 -14.72
N ARG A 662 -10.47 -3.56 -15.48
CA ARG A 662 -11.76 -3.27 -16.16
C ARG A 662 -12.09 -4.29 -17.24
N LEU A 663 -11.10 -4.76 -17.99
CA LEU A 663 -11.29 -5.79 -19.01
C LEU A 663 -11.79 -7.10 -18.38
N ALA A 664 -11.21 -7.50 -17.25
CA ALA A 664 -11.62 -8.67 -16.49
C ALA A 664 -13.07 -8.56 -15.98
N GLU A 665 -13.46 -7.41 -15.42
CA GLU A 665 -14.85 -7.15 -14.99
C GLU A 665 -15.85 -7.21 -16.15
N ALA A 666 -15.50 -6.60 -17.29
CA ALA A 666 -16.31 -6.66 -18.49
C ALA A 666 -16.43 -8.09 -19.04
N GLN A 667 -15.35 -8.86 -19.00
CA GLN A 667 -15.32 -10.26 -19.42
C GLN A 667 -16.24 -11.12 -18.57
N VAL A 668 -16.23 -10.96 -17.23
CA VAL A 668 -17.16 -11.68 -16.34
C VAL A 668 -18.61 -11.43 -16.72
N THR A 669 -18.95 -10.18 -16.98
CA THR A 669 -20.30 -9.80 -17.42
C THR A 669 -20.67 -10.46 -18.74
N ALA A 670 -19.72 -10.53 -19.69
CA ALA A 670 -19.94 -11.10 -21.02
C ALA A 670 -20.07 -12.64 -21.04
N VAL A 671 -19.33 -13.36 -20.18
CA VAL A 671 -19.41 -14.83 -20.11
C VAL A 671 -20.54 -15.34 -19.23
N SER A 672 -20.97 -14.54 -18.25
CA SER A 672 -22.08 -14.90 -17.35
C SER A 672 -23.45 -14.53 -17.91
N SER A 673 -23.51 -13.78 -19.01
CA SER A 673 -24.77 -13.49 -19.72
C SER A 673 -25.20 -14.69 -20.58
N PRO A 674 -26.48 -15.09 -20.56
CA PRO A 674 -26.99 -16.15 -21.43
C PRO A 674 -26.76 -15.79 -22.92
N ASP A 675 -26.37 -16.79 -23.73
CA ASP A 675 -26.10 -16.61 -25.16
C ASP A 675 -27.35 -16.00 -25.84
N LYS A 676 -27.21 -14.87 -26.55
CA LYS A 676 -28.32 -14.20 -27.27
C LYS A 676 -28.93 -15.04 -28.41
N ASP A 677 -28.32 -16.18 -28.76
CA ASP A 677 -28.88 -17.16 -29.69
C ASP A 677 -30.01 -18.00 -29.06
N ASP A 678 -30.23 -17.93 -27.73
CA ASP A 678 -31.43 -18.47 -27.06
C ASP A 678 -32.57 -17.44 -27.09
N THR A 679 -33.11 -17.18 -28.28
CA THR A 679 -34.51 -16.72 -28.39
C THR A 679 -35.42 -17.95 -28.42
N GLY A 680 -35.59 -18.55 -27.24
CA GLY A 680 -36.48 -19.69 -27.02
C GLY A 680 -36.75 -19.83 -25.52
N ASP A 681 -37.91 -19.33 -25.12
CA ASP A 681 -38.54 -19.41 -23.79
C ASP A 681 -37.89 -18.62 -22.64
N VAL A 682 -38.45 -17.42 -22.45
CA VAL A 682 -38.47 -16.70 -21.18
C VAL A 682 -39.21 -17.58 -20.16
N VAL A 683 -38.50 -18.08 -19.16
CA VAL A 683 -39.15 -18.66 -17.96
C VAL A 683 -39.20 -17.56 -16.91
N ASP A 684 -40.42 -17.20 -16.51
CA ASP A 684 -40.73 -16.25 -15.44
C ASP A 684 -40.00 -16.57 -14.13
N PRO A 685 -39.69 -15.57 -13.29
CA PRO A 685 -39.11 -15.80 -11.97
C PRO A 685 -40.18 -16.38 -11.04
N VAL A 686 -40.32 -17.70 -11.03
CA VAL A 686 -41.11 -18.39 -10.00
C VAL A 686 -40.25 -18.52 -8.75
N GLU A 687 -40.72 -17.90 -7.68
CA GLU A 687 -40.27 -18.11 -6.31
C GLU A 687 -40.44 -19.62 -5.97
N SER A 688 -39.36 -20.40 -6.07
CA SER A 688 -39.40 -21.82 -5.78
C SER A 688 -39.14 -22.09 -4.29
N LEU A 689 -40.15 -22.70 -3.66
CA LEU A 689 -40.08 -23.32 -2.34
C LEU A 689 -38.90 -24.34 -2.28
N PRO A 690 -38.34 -24.61 -1.09
CA PRO A 690 -37.28 -25.60 -0.94
C PRO A 690 -37.77 -26.97 -1.44
N PRO A 691 -36.95 -27.71 -2.21
CA PRO A 691 -37.36 -29.00 -2.75
C PRO A 691 -37.57 -30.02 -1.62
N ASP A 692 -38.56 -30.88 -1.82
CA ASP A 692 -38.79 -32.08 -1.02
C ASP A 692 -37.62 -33.07 -1.22
N PRO A 693 -36.87 -33.44 -0.17
CA PRO A 693 -35.72 -34.35 -0.28
C PRO A 693 -36.10 -35.80 -0.67
N SER A 694 -37.40 -36.09 -0.85
CA SER A 694 -37.92 -37.42 -1.16
C SER A 694 -38.22 -37.69 -2.65
N ALA A 695 -38.01 -36.73 -3.56
CA ALA A 695 -38.16 -36.96 -5.00
C ALA A 695 -36.88 -37.64 -5.56
N GLU A 696 -36.90 -38.96 -5.62
CA GLU A 696 -35.74 -39.80 -5.96
C GLU A 696 -35.15 -39.49 -7.36
N ASN A 697 -33.84 -39.20 -7.41
CA ASN A 697 -32.99 -39.26 -8.60
C ASN A 697 -32.84 -40.74 -9.03
N GLU A 698 -33.93 -41.40 -9.42
CA GLU A 698 -33.89 -42.82 -9.77
C GLU A 698 -33.03 -43.04 -11.02
N LEU A 699 -32.05 -43.94 -10.88
CA LEU A 699 -31.21 -44.39 -11.98
C LEU A 699 -32.05 -45.26 -12.91
N GLY A 700 -32.24 -44.80 -14.15
CA GLY A 700 -32.96 -45.53 -15.19
C GLY A 700 -32.20 -46.77 -15.68
N HIS A 701 -32.74 -47.43 -16.70
CA HIS A 701 -32.16 -48.66 -17.24
C HIS A 701 -30.70 -48.52 -17.66
N GLU A 702 -29.84 -49.32 -17.04
CA GLU A 702 -28.42 -49.39 -17.35
C GLU A 702 -28.15 -50.26 -18.59
N ARG A 703 -27.31 -49.76 -19.49
CA ARG A 703 -26.83 -50.49 -20.66
C ARG A 703 -25.33 -50.65 -20.60
N ARG A 704 -24.87 -51.90 -20.43
CA ARG A 704 -23.44 -52.23 -20.44
C ARG A 704 -22.88 -52.23 -21.87
N THR A 705 -21.73 -51.61 -22.04
CA THR A 705 -20.97 -51.57 -23.29
C THR A 705 -19.92 -52.67 -23.33
N ARG A 706 -19.41 -53.00 -24.52
CA ARG A 706 -18.31 -53.98 -24.69
C ARG A 706 -16.95 -53.47 -24.20
N ARG A 707 -16.85 -52.21 -23.77
CA ARG A 707 -15.60 -51.55 -23.32
C ARG A 707 -15.56 -51.31 -21.81
N GLY A 708 -16.34 -52.07 -21.04
CA GLY A 708 -16.32 -51.94 -19.58
C GLY A 708 -16.98 -50.66 -19.05
N LEU A 709 -17.78 -49.96 -19.86
CA LEU A 709 -18.62 -48.82 -19.43
C LEU A 709 -20.08 -49.21 -19.31
N VAL A 710 -20.82 -48.47 -18.49
CA VAL A 710 -22.28 -48.50 -18.32
C VAL A 710 -22.84 -47.14 -18.72
N LEU A 711 -23.84 -47.16 -19.60
CA LEU A 711 -24.62 -45.98 -19.98
C LEU A 711 -25.98 -46.04 -19.28
N ALA A 712 -26.37 -44.99 -18.56
CA ALA A 712 -27.66 -44.88 -17.89
C ALA A 712 -28.28 -43.49 -18.12
N GLN A 713 -29.61 -43.42 -18.01
CA GLN A 713 -30.35 -42.16 -17.99
C GLN A 713 -30.85 -41.90 -16.58
N VAL A 714 -30.80 -40.67 -16.11
CA VAL A 714 -31.36 -40.26 -14.82
C VAL A 714 -32.54 -39.35 -15.08
N GLY A 715 -33.73 -39.77 -14.63
CA GLY A 715 -34.99 -39.05 -14.82
C GLY A 715 -35.19 -37.93 -13.79
N ASN A 716 -36.15 -37.03 -14.04
CA ASN A 716 -36.62 -35.98 -13.12
C ASN A 716 -35.60 -34.92 -12.64
N GLU A 717 -34.43 -34.80 -13.26
CA GLU A 717 -33.55 -33.64 -12.98
C GLU A 717 -34.13 -32.36 -13.59
N LEU A 718 -34.71 -31.51 -12.75
CA LEU A 718 -35.11 -30.14 -13.11
C LEU A 718 -33.86 -29.31 -13.47
N ASP A 719 -34.02 -28.34 -14.39
CA ASP A 719 -32.99 -27.32 -14.64
C ASP A 719 -32.96 -26.36 -13.44
N THR A 720 -32.30 -26.79 -12.36
CA THR A 720 -32.10 -25.98 -11.17
C THR A 720 -30.91 -25.06 -11.42
N SER A 721 -31.14 -23.75 -11.51
CA SER A 721 -30.04 -22.79 -11.40
C SER A 721 -29.54 -22.82 -9.95
N SER A 722 -28.28 -23.24 -9.76
CA SER A 722 -27.71 -23.21 -8.41
C SER A 722 -27.68 -21.77 -7.88
N ARG A 723 -27.91 -21.60 -6.58
CA ARG A 723 -27.75 -20.29 -5.92
C ARG A 723 -26.31 -19.85 -6.11
N SER A 724 -26.11 -18.81 -6.93
CA SER A 724 -24.78 -18.26 -7.19
C SER A 724 -24.16 -17.76 -5.88
N PRO A 725 -23.08 -18.37 -5.38
CA PRO A 725 -22.57 -18.04 -4.07
C PRO A 725 -21.53 -16.92 -4.09
N LEU A 726 -21.42 -16.23 -5.22
CA LEU A 726 -20.34 -15.30 -5.52
C LEU A 726 -20.34 -14.08 -4.59
N PRO A 727 -19.16 -13.62 -4.14
CA PRO A 727 -19.00 -12.32 -3.50
C PRO A 727 -19.59 -11.21 -4.38
N GLN A 728 -20.43 -10.34 -3.79
CA GLN A 728 -21.12 -9.26 -4.53
C GLN A 728 -20.26 -8.00 -4.71
N SER A 729 -19.25 -7.81 -3.87
CA SER A 729 -18.37 -6.64 -3.88
C SER A 729 -16.91 -7.07 -3.72
N PHE A 730 -16.03 -6.38 -4.44
CA PHE A 730 -14.60 -6.64 -4.42
C PHE A 730 -13.86 -5.37 -4.03
N ALA A 731 -12.84 -5.50 -3.17
CA ALA A 731 -12.05 -4.36 -2.74
C ALA A 731 -11.28 -3.75 -3.93
N THR A 732 -11.12 -2.43 -3.88
CA THR A 732 -10.34 -1.62 -4.81
C THR A 732 -9.15 -0.99 -4.10
N ALA A 733 -8.18 -0.46 -4.84
CA ALA A 733 -7.11 0.32 -4.24
C ALA A 733 -7.64 1.54 -3.45
N ALA A 734 -8.79 2.10 -3.85
CA ALA A 734 -9.43 3.18 -3.10
C ALA A 734 -9.87 2.73 -1.71
N ASP A 735 -10.49 1.54 -1.59
CA ASP A 735 -10.90 0.99 -0.29
C ASP A 735 -9.69 0.78 0.62
N VAL A 736 -8.57 0.30 0.08
CA VAL A 736 -7.33 0.11 0.86
C VAL A 736 -6.72 1.45 1.30
N ARG A 737 -6.79 2.51 0.47
CA ARG A 737 -6.33 3.86 0.86
C ARG A 737 -7.09 4.38 2.08
N THR A 738 -8.39 4.11 2.18
CA THR A 738 -9.22 4.61 3.28
C THR A 738 -8.72 4.14 4.65
N ILE A 739 -8.13 2.94 4.73
CA ILE A 739 -7.66 2.33 5.98
C ILE A 739 -6.19 2.61 6.31
N VAL A 740 -5.45 3.33 5.46
CA VAL A 740 -4.05 3.65 5.75
C VAL A 740 -3.97 4.65 6.91
N PRO A 741 -3.13 4.42 7.93
CA PRO A 741 -3.07 5.27 9.11
C PRO A 741 -2.06 6.42 9.00
N TRP A 742 -2.34 7.55 9.65
CA TRP A 742 -1.44 8.72 9.68
C TRP A 742 -0.16 8.44 10.48
N PRO A 743 1.04 8.71 9.94
CA PRO A 743 2.30 8.51 10.66
C PRO A 743 2.35 9.31 11.96
N SER A 744 2.59 8.61 13.07
CA SER A 744 2.59 9.21 14.41
C SER A 744 3.23 8.27 15.44
N GLY A 745 3.92 8.85 16.42
CA GLY A 745 4.43 8.13 17.58
C GLY A 745 5.37 6.96 17.26
N ALA A 746 6.02 6.97 16.10
CA ALA A 746 6.89 5.90 15.64
C ALA A 746 8.12 5.74 16.55
N VAL A 747 8.37 4.51 16.99
CA VAL A 747 9.63 4.13 17.65
C VAL A 747 10.33 3.11 16.77
N ALA A 748 11.44 3.53 16.16
CA ALA A 748 12.29 2.68 15.35
C ALA A 748 13.73 2.74 15.83
N GLY A 749 14.44 1.63 15.66
CA GLY A 749 15.84 1.49 16.07
C GLY A 749 16.58 0.46 15.23
N VAL A 750 17.85 0.25 15.57
CA VAL A 750 18.72 -0.74 14.92
C VAL A 750 19.17 -1.77 15.95
N THR A 751 19.11 -3.04 15.59
CA THR A 751 19.61 -4.16 16.41
C THR A 751 20.27 -5.20 15.52
N PHE A 752 20.76 -6.31 16.09
CA PHE A 752 21.34 -7.41 15.33
C PHE A 752 20.31 -8.49 15.00
N ALA A 753 20.43 -9.09 13.81
CA ALA A 753 19.50 -10.09 13.29
C ALA A 753 19.25 -11.28 14.24
N ASN A 754 20.26 -11.74 14.97
CA ASN A 754 20.18 -12.90 15.87
C ASN A 754 19.36 -12.64 17.14
N TYR A 755 19.11 -11.39 17.52
CA TYR A 755 18.27 -11.04 18.67
C TYR A 755 16.78 -10.98 18.35
N ASN A 756 16.41 -11.15 17.07
CA ASN A 756 15.02 -11.11 16.64
C ASN A 756 14.57 -12.49 16.16
N LEU A 757 13.63 -13.13 16.86
CA LEU A 757 13.18 -14.49 16.56
C LEU A 757 12.58 -14.64 15.14
N TYR A 758 11.97 -13.58 14.60
CA TYR A 758 11.39 -13.58 13.26
C TYR A 758 12.44 -13.48 12.17
N ILE A 759 13.50 -12.69 12.41
CA ILE A 759 14.60 -12.54 11.45
C ILE A 759 15.63 -13.65 11.59
N SER A 760 15.83 -14.22 12.78
CA SER A 760 16.81 -15.27 13.02
C SER A 760 16.55 -16.52 12.17
N LYS A 761 15.33 -16.72 11.68
CA LYS A 761 14.98 -17.78 10.72
C LYS A 761 15.80 -17.71 9.43
N PHE A 762 16.26 -16.52 9.03
CA PHE A 762 17.08 -16.31 7.84
C PHE A 762 18.60 -16.45 8.10
N LEU A 763 18.99 -16.74 9.36
CA LEU A 763 20.36 -17.14 9.68
C LEU A 763 20.58 -18.66 9.49
N ASP A 764 19.50 -19.44 9.40
CA ASP A 764 19.59 -20.86 9.11
C ASP A 764 20.25 -21.10 7.74
N GLU A 765 21.04 -22.18 7.63
CA GLU A 765 21.67 -22.59 6.37
C GLU A 765 20.59 -22.94 5.33
N GLY A 766 20.80 -22.44 4.11
CA GLY A 766 20.05 -22.85 2.94
C GLY A 766 20.47 -24.24 2.45
N PRO A 767 19.79 -24.78 1.43
CA PRO A 767 20.14 -26.08 0.84
C PRO A 767 21.58 -26.16 0.30
N SER A 768 22.18 -25.01 -0.04
CA SER A 768 23.57 -24.89 -0.50
C SER A 768 24.60 -24.73 0.63
N GLY A 769 24.17 -24.70 1.90
CA GLY A 769 25.03 -24.45 3.06
C GLY A 769 25.26 -22.98 3.41
N ASP A 770 24.85 -22.04 2.56
CA ASP A 770 24.98 -20.60 2.84
C ASP A 770 23.81 -20.08 3.68
N ALA A 771 24.06 -19.16 4.62
CA ALA A 771 23.01 -18.50 5.37
C ALA A 771 22.08 -17.69 4.44
N ARG A 772 20.77 -17.72 4.67
CA ARG A 772 19.79 -17.04 3.78
C ARG A 772 19.91 -15.50 3.77
N ILE A 773 20.66 -14.93 4.71
CA ILE A 773 20.95 -13.49 4.82
C ILE A 773 22.43 -13.15 4.53
N GLU A 774 23.15 -14.05 3.86
CA GLU A 774 24.59 -13.93 3.60
C GLU A 774 24.96 -12.61 2.90
N GLN A 775 24.10 -12.08 2.01
CA GLN A 775 24.33 -10.80 1.34
C GLN A 775 24.47 -9.66 2.35
N ALA A 776 23.64 -9.62 3.39
CA ALA A 776 23.75 -8.60 4.43
C ALA A 776 25.00 -8.82 5.30
N VAL A 777 25.35 -10.07 5.61
CA VAL A 777 26.59 -10.44 6.33
C VAL A 777 27.81 -9.91 5.58
N ARG A 778 27.92 -10.21 4.28
CA ARG A 778 29.03 -9.79 3.41
C ARG A 778 29.06 -8.28 3.22
N TYR A 779 27.91 -7.65 2.97
CA TYR A 779 27.82 -6.21 2.73
C TYR A 779 28.19 -5.38 3.96
N GLN A 780 27.73 -5.79 5.14
CA GLN A 780 28.01 -5.09 6.40
C GLN A 780 29.35 -5.52 7.03
N GLY A 781 29.97 -6.60 6.56
CA GLY A 781 31.25 -7.10 7.09
C GLY A 781 31.14 -7.65 8.52
N THR A 782 29.96 -8.14 8.93
CA THR A 782 29.71 -8.64 10.30
C THR A 782 29.00 -9.99 10.25
N PRO A 783 29.37 -10.97 11.12
CA PRO A 783 28.72 -12.29 11.16
C PRO A 783 27.22 -12.23 11.48
N THR A 784 26.80 -11.21 12.22
CA THR A 784 25.40 -10.92 12.55
C THR A 784 25.06 -9.53 12.02
N PRO A 785 24.36 -9.40 10.89
CA PRO A 785 24.09 -8.11 10.28
C PRO A 785 23.12 -7.30 11.15
N ARG A 786 23.26 -5.98 11.08
CA ARG A 786 22.32 -5.03 11.66
C ARG A 786 21.03 -5.01 10.85
N ILE A 787 19.92 -4.87 11.56
CA ILE A 787 18.56 -4.77 11.02
C ILE A 787 17.87 -3.54 11.60
N VAL A 788 16.96 -2.96 10.82
CA VAL A 788 16.08 -1.89 11.27
C VAL A 788 14.83 -2.51 11.88
N VAL A 789 14.40 -2.04 13.05
CA VAL A 789 13.20 -2.54 13.73
C VAL A 789 12.24 -1.41 14.00
N VAL A 790 11.01 -1.54 13.51
CA VAL A 790 9.87 -0.71 13.92
C VAL A 790 9.24 -1.40 15.12
N GLN A 791 9.39 -0.78 16.30
CA GLN A 791 9.00 -1.37 17.58
C GLN A 791 7.55 -1.05 17.93
N SER A 792 7.10 0.18 17.67
CA SER A 792 5.74 0.65 17.96
C SER A 792 5.39 1.89 17.13
N GLY A 793 4.11 2.27 17.17
CA GLY A 793 3.60 3.45 16.45
C GLY A 793 3.49 3.22 14.94
N ILE A 794 3.35 4.31 14.19
CA ILE A 794 3.13 4.29 12.74
C ILE A 794 4.28 5.01 12.07
N ALA A 795 5.17 4.24 11.42
CA ALA A 795 6.38 4.75 10.79
C ALA A 795 6.26 4.77 9.26
N THR A 796 7.03 5.63 8.61
CA THR A 796 7.43 5.47 7.20
C THR A 796 8.93 5.22 7.13
N LEU A 797 9.42 4.61 6.03
CA LEU A 797 10.86 4.46 5.83
C LEU A 797 11.57 5.82 5.73
N GLY A 798 10.93 6.85 5.15
CA GLY A 798 11.48 8.20 5.10
C GLY A 798 11.69 8.81 6.49
N MET A 799 10.75 8.59 7.42
CA MET A 799 10.90 9.01 8.82
C MET A 799 12.10 8.31 9.49
N ILE A 800 12.22 7.00 9.31
CA ILE A 800 13.32 6.22 9.90
C ILE A 800 14.66 6.66 9.31
N ALA A 801 14.74 6.83 7.98
CA ALA A 801 15.95 7.33 7.32
C ALA A 801 16.39 8.68 7.91
N ARG A 802 15.47 9.64 8.05
CA ARG A 802 15.75 10.95 8.68
C ARG A 802 16.19 10.81 10.14
N GLN A 803 15.66 9.84 10.90
CA GLN A 803 16.10 9.55 12.26
C GLN A 803 17.53 8.98 12.32
N LEU A 804 17.91 8.16 11.34
CA LEU A 804 19.24 7.52 11.26
C LEU A 804 20.32 8.44 10.66
N ARG A 805 19.95 9.54 9.99
CA ARG A 805 20.92 10.51 9.43
C ARG A 805 21.92 10.98 10.48
N GLY A 806 23.19 11.04 10.07
CA GLY A 806 24.30 11.47 10.93
C GLY A 806 24.60 10.52 12.10
N THR A 807 24.12 9.28 12.03
CA THR A 807 24.55 8.18 12.90
C THR A 807 25.40 7.18 12.12
N GLN A 808 26.04 6.22 12.80
CA GLN A 808 26.75 5.10 12.17
C GLN A 808 25.85 4.16 11.34
N ASP A 809 24.53 4.32 11.45
CA ASP A 809 23.51 3.50 10.81
C ASP A 809 22.82 4.22 9.64
N GLN A 810 23.25 5.44 9.29
CA GLN A 810 22.64 6.24 8.22
C GLN A 810 22.60 5.51 6.86
N ASP A 811 23.60 4.67 6.59
CA ASP A 811 23.73 3.97 5.31
C ASP A 811 22.79 2.77 5.19
N LEU A 812 22.10 2.35 6.26
CA LEU A 812 21.11 1.28 6.20
C LEU A 812 19.87 1.71 5.40
N ILE A 813 19.54 3.01 5.40
CA ILE A 813 18.46 3.60 4.62
C ILE A 813 18.90 4.97 4.06
N ALA A 814 19.25 5.00 2.77
CA ALA A 814 19.68 6.21 2.09
C ALA A 814 18.51 6.89 1.36
N ILE A 815 18.51 8.23 1.30
CA ILE A 815 17.57 9.02 0.48
C ILE A 815 18.40 9.86 -0.49
N ASP A 816 18.04 9.80 -1.77
CA ASP A 816 18.59 10.62 -2.84
C ASP A 816 17.45 11.14 -3.72
N GLY A 817 17.15 12.44 -3.61
CA GLY A 817 15.97 13.06 -4.22
C GLY A 817 14.67 12.35 -3.82
N ASP A 818 13.94 11.84 -4.82
CA ASP A 818 12.66 11.13 -4.66
C ASP A 818 12.82 9.60 -4.55
N VAL A 819 14.05 9.12 -4.36
CA VAL A 819 14.38 7.70 -4.26
C VAL A 819 14.92 7.37 -2.88
N LEU A 820 14.31 6.40 -2.21
CA LEU A 820 14.81 5.82 -0.97
C LEU A 820 15.43 4.45 -1.27
N THR A 821 16.70 4.26 -0.90
CA THR A 821 17.43 2.99 -1.05
C THR A 821 17.60 2.31 0.30
N LEU A 822 16.96 1.15 0.47
CA LEU A 822 17.09 0.28 1.63
C LEU A 822 18.28 -0.67 1.45
N ARG A 823 19.20 -0.69 2.41
CA ARG A 823 20.43 -1.52 2.42
C ARG A 823 20.53 -2.45 3.63
N ALA A 824 19.40 -2.73 4.27
CA ALA A 824 19.32 -3.62 5.41
C ALA A 824 17.96 -4.30 5.48
N PRO A 825 17.85 -5.46 6.15
CA PRO A 825 16.57 -6.03 6.54
C PRO A 825 15.80 -5.09 7.47
N VAL A 826 14.49 -5.01 7.29
CA VAL A 826 13.55 -4.28 8.15
C VAL A 826 12.59 -5.28 8.79
N PHE A 827 12.42 -5.18 10.10
CA PHE A 827 11.40 -5.92 10.84
C PHE A 827 10.33 -4.99 11.42
N VAL A 828 9.06 -5.33 11.22
CA VAL A 828 7.92 -4.64 11.84
C VAL A 828 7.36 -5.51 12.94
N ALA A 829 7.47 -5.05 14.19
CA ALA A 829 7.05 -5.80 15.37
C ALA A 829 5.51 -5.91 15.49
N PRO A 830 5.00 -6.91 16.23
CA PRO A 830 3.57 -6.99 16.54
C PRO A 830 3.05 -5.69 17.15
N GLY A 831 1.92 -5.18 16.64
CA GLY A 831 1.32 -3.91 17.06
C GLY A 831 1.96 -2.65 16.47
N ALA A 832 3.13 -2.75 15.80
CA ALA A 832 3.71 -1.66 15.04
C ALA A 832 3.14 -1.60 13.62
N ARG A 833 3.17 -0.41 13.00
CA ARG A 833 2.75 -0.20 11.62
C ARG A 833 3.84 0.46 10.79
N LEU A 834 4.03 -0.02 9.57
CA LEU A 834 4.93 0.57 8.58
C LEU A 834 4.16 0.91 7.31
N VAL A 835 4.30 2.14 6.84
CA VAL A 835 3.67 2.66 5.62
C VAL A 835 4.76 2.99 4.58
N LEU A 836 4.65 2.35 3.41
CA LEU A 836 5.39 2.68 2.20
C LEU A 836 4.38 3.29 1.24
N SER A 837 4.54 4.56 0.93
CA SER A 837 3.60 5.29 0.08
C SER A 837 4.31 6.35 -0.73
N ARG A 838 3.81 6.61 -1.93
CA ARG A 838 4.24 7.76 -2.73
C ARG A 838 4.08 9.09 -1.99
N LEU A 839 3.13 9.16 -1.05
CA LEU A 839 2.95 10.32 -0.19
C LEU A 839 4.09 10.52 0.83
N ASP A 840 5.03 9.57 0.98
CA ASP A 840 6.31 9.78 1.66
C ASP A 840 7.47 9.76 0.65
N MET A 841 7.64 8.66 -0.08
CA MET A 841 8.65 8.49 -1.12
C MET A 841 8.04 7.83 -2.37
N PRO A 842 8.16 8.43 -3.57
CA PRO A 842 7.65 7.82 -4.79
C PRO A 842 8.26 6.45 -5.12
N THR A 843 9.58 6.31 -4.93
CA THR A 843 10.34 5.10 -5.31
C THR A 843 11.13 4.54 -4.14
N TYR A 844 10.97 3.24 -3.88
CA TYR A 844 11.73 2.47 -2.90
C TYR A 844 12.59 1.41 -3.63
N ARG A 845 13.91 1.55 -3.54
CA ARG A 845 14.88 0.56 -4.03
C ARG A 845 15.34 -0.31 -2.89
N PHE A 846 15.15 -1.61 -2.98
CA PHE A 846 15.72 -2.55 -2.03
C PHE A 846 17.00 -3.13 -2.62
N SER A 847 18.13 -2.93 -1.95
CA SER A 847 19.42 -3.39 -2.46
C SER A 847 19.53 -4.92 -2.38
N ALA A 848 19.64 -5.56 -3.54
CA ALA A 848 19.98 -6.98 -3.65
C ALA A 848 21.40 -7.25 -3.13
N ASN A 849 22.34 -6.34 -3.35
CA ASN A 849 23.71 -6.51 -2.89
C ASN A 849 23.85 -6.43 -1.37
N ALA A 850 23.00 -5.63 -0.71
CA ALA A 850 23.03 -5.42 0.73
C ALA A 850 22.10 -6.37 1.52
N GLY A 851 21.39 -7.27 0.84
CA GLY A 851 20.50 -8.22 1.51
C GLY A 851 19.23 -7.57 2.07
N ALA A 852 18.69 -6.54 1.42
CA ALA A 852 17.53 -5.81 1.89
C ALA A 852 16.21 -6.59 1.67
N PHE A 853 15.33 -6.59 2.67
CA PHE A 853 13.95 -7.10 2.59
C PHE A 853 13.12 -6.55 3.77
N ILE A 854 11.80 -6.72 3.72
CA ILE A 854 10.92 -6.36 4.84
C ILE A 854 10.16 -7.60 5.30
N ALA A 855 10.24 -7.89 6.61
CA ALA A 855 9.43 -8.90 7.27
C ALA A 855 8.56 -8.26 8.36
N SER A 856 7.27 -8.56 8.38
CA SER A 856 6.30 -7.95 9.30
C SER A 856 5.58 -9.01 10.13
N ALA A 857 5.56 -8.84 11.44
CA ALA A 857 4.57 -9.46 12.33
C ALA A 857 3.57 -8.42 12.88
N GLY A 858 3.61 -7.19 12.36
CA GLY A 858 2.65 -6.11 12.60
C GLY A 858 1.87 -5.78 11.34
N GLU A 859 1.53 -4.50 11.14
CA GLU A 859 0.77 -4.05 9.97
C GLU A 859 1.68 -3.36 8.94
N LEU A 860 1.67 -3.84 7.70
CA LEU A 860 2.44 -3.29 6.60
C LEU A 860 1.49 -2.76 5.51
N HIS A 861 1.58 -1.46 5.21
CA HIS A 861 0.86 -0.85 4.10
C HIS A 861 1.84 -0.47 2.99
N VAL A 862 1.63 -0.96 1.78
CA VAL A 862 2.37 -0.58 0.57
C VAL A 862 1.36 -0.01 -0.43
N VAL A 863 1.25 1.30 -0.50
CA VAL A 863 0.14 1.95 -1.21
C VAL A 863 0.63 3.01 -2.18
N ASP A 864 0.26 2.85 -3.45
CA ASP A 864 0.65 3.72 -4.55
C ASP A 864 2.17 3.90 -4.74
N ALA A 865 3.00 2.97 -4.28
CA ALA A 865 4.46 3.09 -4.31
C ALA A 865 5.12 2.20 -5.39
N ASP A 866 6.32 2.58 -5.82
CA ASP A 866 7.15 1.72 -6.67
C ASP A 866 8.20 1.01 -5.81
N ILE A 867 8.12 -0.32 -5.70
CA ILE A 867 9.03 -1.17 -4.94
C ILE A 867 9.90 -1.95 -5.93
N ILE A 868 11.21 -1.72 -5.89
CA ILE A 868 12.15 -2.26 -6.88
C ILE A 868 13.24 -3.05 -6.16
N GLY A 869 13.32 -4.35 -6.41
CA GLY A 869 14.54 -5.12 -6.13
C GLY A 869 15.65 -4.61 -7.04
N TYR A 870 16.70 -4.04 -6.47
CA TYR A 870 17.67 -3.19 -7.17
C TYR A 870 19.09 -3.72 -6.99
N ASP A 871 19.80 -3.88 -8.10
CA ASP A 871 21.22 -4.19 -8.09
C ASP A 871 22.03 -2.90 -8.21
N GLU A 872 22.60 -2.46 -7.09
CA GLU A 872 23.39 -1.24 -6.99
C GLU A 872 24.66 -1.30 -7.85
N LYS A 873 25.18 -2.50 -8.14
CA LYS A 873 26.39 -2.67 -8.96
C LYS A 873 26.12 -2.37 -10.43
N THR A 874 24.97 -2.81 -10.96
CA THR A 874 24.60 -2.61 -12.36
C THR A 874 23.75 -1.35 -12.57
N GLY A 875 23.17 -0.79 -11.51
CA GLY A 875 22.30 0.38 -11.57
C GLY A 875 20.92 0.05 -12.19
N GLN A 876 20.48 -1.20 -12.11
CA GLN A 876 19.27 -1.71 -12.75
C GLN A 876 18.41 -2.50 -11.74
N PRO A 877 17.13 -2.74 -12.04
CA PRO A 877 16.38 -3.76 -11.33
C PRO A 877 17.12 -5.11 -11.36
N ALA A 878 17.04 -5.86 -10.27
CA ALA A 878 17.67 -7.18 -10.12
C ALA A 878 16.91 -8.23 -10.93
N TRP A 879 16.95 -8.13 -12.27
CA TRP A 879 16.24 -9.00 -13.20
C TRP A 879 16.68 -10.47 -13.03
N SER A 880 15.69 -11.36 -13.06
CA SER A 880 15.90 -12.81 -12.95
C SER A 880 15.25 -13.59 -14.10
N ASP A 881 15.82 -14.76 -14.35
CA ASP A 881 15.41 -15.77 -15.30
C ASP A 881 15.69 -17.16 -14.69
N MET A 882 15.44 -18.22 -15.46
CA MET A 882 15.65 -19.60 -15.00
C MET A 882 17.08 -19.91 -14.57
N GLY A 883 18.09 -19.19 -15.07
CA GLY A 883 19.49 -19.38 -14.70
C GLY A 883 19.88 -18.67 -13.40
N LYS A 884 19.08 -17.70 -12.95
CA LYS A 884 19.35 -16.85 -11.77
C LYS A 884 18.34 -17.03 -10.64
N VAL A 885 17.59 -18.12 -10.64
CA VAL A 885 16.53 -18.36 -9.64
C VAL A 885 17.05 -18.44 -8.20
N HIS A 886 18.30 -18.86 -8.00
CA HIS A 886 18.93 -18.97 -6.68
C HIS A 886 19.67 -17.70 -6.24
N GLU A 887 19.83 -16.70 -7.10
CA GLU A 887 20.48 -15.44 -6.72
C GLU A 887 19.56 -14.64 -5.77
N PHE A 888 20.11 -14.16 -4.65
CA PHE A 888 19.34 -13.39 -3.68
C PHE A 888 18.68 -12.17 -4.34
N ARG A 889 17.39 -12.01 -4.06
CA ARG A 889 16.62 -10.82 -4.43
C ARG A 889 15.76 -10.38 -3.26
N PRO A 890 15.58 -9.06 -3.08
CA PRO A 890 14.72 -8.52 -2.05
C PRO A 890 13.30 -9.04 -2.11
N PHE A 891 12.62 -9.09 -0.97
CA PHE A 891 11.26 -9.61 -0.85
C PHE A 891 10.47 -8.90 0.26
N LEU A 892 9.16 -9.14 0.26
CA LEU A 892 8.21 -8.70 1.27
C LEU A 892 7.56 -9.91 1.92
N LEU A 893 7.52 -9.95 3.25
CA LEU A 893 6.96 -11.06 4.01
C LEU A 893 6.04 -10.56 5.14
N SER A 894 4.83 -11.11 5.21
CA SER A 894 3.97 -11.05 6.39
C SER A 894 4.01 -12.40 7.12
N TRP A 895 4.44 -12.38 8.38
CA TRP A 895 4.35 -13.51 9.30
C TRP A 895 2.94 -13.65 9.91
N GLY A 896 2.72 -14.73 10.65
CA GLY A 896 1.54 -14.89 11.52
C GLY A 896 1.41 -13.71 12.48
N ASP A 897 0.17 -13.38 12.83
CA ASP A 897 -0.29 -12.12 13.46
C ASP A 897 -0.14 -10.86 12.60
N GLY A 898 0.62 -10.95 11.50
CA GLY A 898 0.84 -9.84 10.59
C GLY A 898 -0.33 -9.62 9.64
N ARG A 899 -0.58 -8.34 9.33
CA ARG A 899 -1.46 -7.90 8.25
C ARG A 899 -0.65 -7.14 7.21
N MET A 900 -0.81 -7.50 5.93
CA MET A 900 -0.15 -6.77 4.84
C MET A 900 -1.17 -6.33 3.80
N ASN A 901 -1.26 -5.02 3.58
CA ASN A 901 -2.15 -4.40 2.61
C ASN A 901 -1.30 -3.75 1.52
N VAL A 902 -1.37 -4.28 0.30
CA VAL A 902 -0.63 -3.79 -0.87
C VAL A 902 -1.62 -3.34 -1.93
N ALA A 903 -1.61 -2.05 -2.28
CA ALA A 903 -2.59 -1.49 -3.20
C ALA A 903 -2.02 -0.48 -4.19
N GLY A 904 -2.49 -0.53 -5.45
CA GLY A 904 -2.16 0.45 -6.48
C GLY A 904 -0.67 0.59 -6.79
N SER A 905 0.16 -0.37 -6.39
CA SER A 905 1.62 -0.28 -6.36
C SER A 905 2.28 -1.07 -7.49
N VAL A 906 3.52 -0.73 -7.83
CA VAL A 906 4.33 -1.48 -8.81
C VAL A 906 5.47 -2.18 -8.08
N LEU A 907 5.50 -3.51 -8.16
CA LEU A 907 6.48 -4.37 -7.51
C LEU A 907 7.34 -5.05 -8.58
N THR A 908 8.59 -4.63 -8.68
CA THR A 908 9.52 -5.08 -9.72
C THR A 908 10.67 -5.86 -9.12
N ALA A 909 10.95 -7.00 -9.76
CA ALA A 909 12.15 -7.77 -9.56
C ALA A 909 12.39 -8.28 -8.12
N LEU A 910 11.34 -8.85 -7.51
CA LEU A 910 11.38 -9.35 -6.13
C LEU A 910 11.46 -10.88 -6.06
N GLY A 911 12.10 -11.36 -4.99
CA GLY A 911 12.11 -12.76 -4.59
C GLY A 911 12.98 -13.70 -5.41
N TYR A 912 13.32 -14.82 -4.79
CA TYR A 912 14.20 -15.86 -5.32
C TYR A 912 13.83 -17.23 -4.74
N GLU A 913 14.47 -18.30 -5.23
CA GLU A 913 14.19 -19.69 -4.85
C GLU A 913 14.75 -20.01 -3.47
N ASN A 914 14.07 -19.53 -2.44
CA ASN A 914 14.36 -19.83 -1.05
C ASN A 914 13.09 -19.72 -0.19
N SER A 915 13.00 -20.57 0.83
CA SER A 915 11.82 -20.69 1.67
C SER A 915 11.47 -19.36 2.34
N LYS A 916 10.22 -18.92 2.11
CA LYS A 916 9.62 -17.64 2.60
C LYS A 916 10.12 -16.37 1.88
N SER A 917 10.93 -16.50 0.84
CA SER A 917 11.58 -15.38 0.14
C SER A 917 11.20 -15.27 -1.34
N PHE A 918 10.04 -15.81 -1.73
CA PHE A 918 9.68 -16.00 -3.14
C PHE A 918 9.25 -14.72 -3.88
N GLY A 919 9.00 -13.63 -3.16
CA GLY A 919 8.58 -12.35 -3.75
C GLY A 919 7.75 -11.57 -2.75
N LEU A 920 6.43 -11.62 -2.90
CA LEU A 920 5.47 -11.18 -1.89
C LEU A 920 4.86 -12.41 -1.21
N SER A 921 5.09 -12.57 0.09
CA SER A 921 4.78 -13.81 0.81
C SER A 921 3.96 -13.55 2.07
N PHE A 922 2.98 -14.43 2.31
CA PHE A 922 2.24 -14.54 3.58
C PHE A 922 2.55 -15.89 4.20
N SER A 923 2.90 -15.95 5.48
CA SER A 923 3.25 -17.22 6.11
C SER A 923 2.83 -17.23 7.56
N SER A 924 2.42 -18.39 8.07
CA SER A 924 2.46 -18.63 9.52
C SER A 924 3.86 -18.34 10.08
N GLY A 925 3.93 -17.96 11.35
CA GLY A 925 5.16 -17.46 11.97
C GLY A 925 6.26 -18.53 12.08
N PRO A 926 7.50 -18.12 12.41
CA PRO A 926 8.59 -19.06 12.59
C PRO A 926 8.28 -20.09 13.68
N ILE A 927 8.72 -21.33 13.50
CA ILE A 927 8.49 -22.45 14.43
C ILE A 927 8.82 -22.07 15.88
N ARG A 928 9.96 -21.41 16.12
CA ARG A 928 10.37 -20.96 17.47
C ARG A 928 9.39 -19.97 18.12
N VAL A 929 8.64 -19.21 17.32
CA VAL A 929 7.61 -18.30 17.84
C VAL A 929 6.33 -19.08 18.12
N ALA A 930 5.94 -19.99 17.21
CA ALA A 930 4.80 -20.88 17.37
C ALA A 930 4.94 -21.81 18.60
N GLU A 931 6.17 -22.21 18.95
CA GLU A 931 6.46 -22.98 20.18
C GLU A 931 6.25 -22.17 21.47
N LEU A 932 6.32 -20.83 21.39
CA LEU A 932 6.18 -19.95 22.55
C LEU A 932 4.73 -19.47 22.76
N ARG A 933 3.96 -19.33 21.68
CA ARG A 933 2.55 -18.90 21.72
C ARG A 933 1.82 -19.23 20.42
N ASP A 934 0.50 -19.26 20.54
CA ASP A 934 -0.38 -19.26 19.37
C ASP A 934 -0.24 -17.96 18.57
N GLN A 935 -0.43 -18.09 17.27
CA GLN A 935 -0.37 -17.00 16.31
C GLN A 935 -1.60 -17.05 15.41
N ALA A 936 -2.18 -15.89 15.13
CA ALA A 936 -3.19 -15.79 14.09
C ALA A 936 -2.55 -16.04 12.71
N HIS A 937 -3.32 -16.58 11.79
CA HIS A 937 -2.90 -16.72 10.40
C HIS A 937 -2.68 -15.34 9.76
N ALA A 938 -1.68 -15.24 8.89
CA ALA A 938 -1.43 -14.00 8.15
C ALA A 938 -2.61 -13.70 7.21
N THR A 939 -2.97 -12.42 7.10
CA THR A 939 -4.11 -11.96 6.29
C THR A 939 -3.83 -10.61 5.61
N GLY A 940 -4.67 -10.20 4.66
CA GLY A 940 -4.56 -8.87 4.07
C GLY A 940 -5.16 -8.69 2.68
N TYR A 941 -4.83 -7.55 2.08
CA TYR A 941 -5.30 -7.12 0.76
C TYR A 941 -4.10 -7.02 -0.20
N VAL A 942 -4.25 -7.56 -1.41
CA VAL A 942 -3.33 -7.38 -2.54
C VAL A 942 -4.17 -6.93 -3.72
N VAL A 943 -4.27 -5.63 -3.94
CA VAL A 943 -5.31 -5.03 -4.81
C VAL A 943 -4.75 -4.07 -5.86
N ASP A 944 -5.12 -4.26 -7.13
CA ASP A 944 -4.79 -3.36 -8.25
C ASP A 944 -3.28 -3.04 -8.39
N ASN A 945 -2.41 -4.01 -8.10
CA ASN A 945 -0.95 -3.86 -8.22
C ASN A 945 -0.42 -4.41 -9.54
N VAL A 946 0.82 -4.06 -9.87
CA VAL A 946 1.58 -4.66 -10.98
C VAL A 946 2.81 -5.35 -10.44
N PHE A 947 2.92 -6.66 -10.67
CA PHE A 947 4.06 -7.49 -10.32
C PHE A 947 4.84 -7.82 -11.58
N ARG A 948 6.10 -7.38 -11.64
CA ARG A 948 6.97 -7.62 -12.79
C ARG A 948 8.18 -8.44 -12.40
N ASN A 949 8.42 -9.53 -13.11
CA ASN A 949 9.61 -10.37 -12.96
C ASN A 949 9.88 -10.80 -11.51
N SER A 950 8.83 -11.00 -10.73
CA SER A 950 8.99 -11.63 -9.41
C SER A 950 9.33 -13.10 -9.59
N HIS A 951 10.02 -13.72 -8.63
CA HIS A 951 10.25 -15.16 -8.70
C HIS A 951 8.91 -15.90 -8.67
N PHE A 952 8.14 -15.70 -7.59
CA PHE A 952 6.68 -15.86 -7.56
C PHE A 952 6.06 -14.48 -7.36
N GLY A 953 5.01 -14.14 -8.10
CA GLY A 953 4.30 -12.88 -7.88
C GLY A 953 3.60 -12.83 -6.53
N PHE A 954 3.03 -13.96 -6.09
CA PHE A 954 2.38 -14.13 -4.80
C PHE A 954 2.67 -15.54 -4.26
N TYR A 955 2.92 -15.64 -2.96
CA TYR A 955 3.03 -16.92 -2.25
C TYR A 955 2.31 -16.86 -0.89
N SER A 956 1.73 -17.98 -0.47
CA SER A 956 1.24 -18.12 0.90
C SER A 956 1.48 -19.50 1.50
N TYR A 957 1.53 -19.57 2.83
CA TYR A 957 1.67 -20.79 3.63
C TYR A 957 0.85 -20.64 4.91
N GLU A 958 -0.14 -21.50 5.13
CA GLU A 958 -1.02 -21.46 6.30
C GLU A 958 -1.53 -20.03 6.58
N ALA A 959 -2.00 -19.37 5.53
CA ALA A 959 -2.60 -18.06 5.60
C ALA A 959 -4.12 -18.15 5.41
N GLU A 960 -4.86 -17.09 5.74
CA GLU A 960 -6.31 -17.10 5.50
C GLU A 960 -6.89 -15.72 5.21
N ASN A 961 -8.03 -15.72 4.53
CA ASN A 961 -8.80 -14.51 4.23
C ASN A 961 -7.97 -13.43 3.50
N ILE A 962 -7.17 -13.84 2.49
CA ILE A 962 -6.40 -12.91 1.67
C ILE A 962 -7.21 -12.59 0.41
N HIS A 963 -7.34 -11.30 0.13
CA HIS A 963 -8.04 -10.77 -1.04
C HIS A 963 -7.02 -10.33 -2.08
N ILE A 964 -6.88 -11.10 -3.16
CA ILE A 964 -5.96 -10.88 -4.27
C ILE A 964 -6.77 -10.47 -5.49
N ILE A 965 -6.88 -9.16 -5.71
CA ILE A 965 -7.94 -8.58 -6.54
C ILE A 965 -7.36 -7.60 -7.57
N GLY A 966 -7.63 -7.78 -8.86
CA GLY A 966 -7.29 -6.76 -9.88
C GLY A 966 -5.81 -6.60 -10.22
N ASN A 967 -4.93 -7.51 -9.79
CA ASN A 967 -3.49 -7.34 -9.99
C ASN A 967 -3.04 -7.84 -11.39
N GLU A 968 -2.02 -7.20 -11.94
CA GLU A 968 -1.31 -7.66 -13.13
C GLU A 968 0.00 -8.37 -12.73
N TYR A 969 0.23 -9.57 -13.26
CA TYR A 969 1.46 -10.35 -13.07
C TYR A 969 2.11 -10.61 -14.43
N VAL A 970 3.23 -9.94 -14.68
CA VAL A 970 3.90 -9.89 -15.98
C VAL A 970 5.33 -10.44 -15.91
N ASP A 971 5.61 -11.42 -16.77
CA ASP A 971 6.96 -11.98 -16.97
C ASP A 971 7.63 -12.50 -15.67
N ASN A 972 6.82 -13.01 -14.73
CA ASN A 972 7.30 -13.66 -13.52
C ASN A 972 8.04 -14.96 -13.85
N VAL A 973 9.01 -15.32 -13.02
CA VAL A 973 10.00 -16.35 -13.37
C VAL A 973 9.39 -17.74 -13.30
N ILE A 974 8.78 -18.12 -12.17
CA ILE A 974 8.22 -19.47 -12.01
C ILE A 974 6.70 -19.47 -12.05
N TYR A 975 6.06 -18.66 -11.22
CA TYR A 975 4.60 -18.58 -11.10
C TYR A 975 4.11 -17.13 -11.09
N GLY A 976 2.91 -16.89 -11.62
CA GLY A 976 2.16 -15.66 -11.37
C GLY A 976 1.72 -15.61 -9.91
N LEU A 977 0.79 -16.47 -9.53
CA LEU A 977 0.33 -16.67 -8.15
C LEU A 977 0.48 -18.13 -7.73
N ASP A 978 1.00 -18.34 -6.53
CA ASP A 978 1.19 -19.67 -5.90
C ASP A 978 0.73 -19.69 -4.43
N PRO A 979 -0.58 -19.56 -4.13
CA PRO A 979 -1.08 -19.92 -2.82
C PRO A 979 -0.81 -21.40 -2.50
N HIS A 980 -0.30 -21.67 -1.30
CA HIS A 980 0.21 -22.99 -0.96
C HIS A 980 -0.15 -23.40 0.48
N ASP A 981 -0.11 -24.70 0.75
CA ASP A 981 0.00 -25.32 2.08
C ASP A 981 -1.08 -24.87 3.08
N ARG A 982 -2.27 -25.49 3.02
CA ARG A 982 -3.37 -25.29 3.99
C ARG A 982 -3.86 -23.84 4.10
N THR A 983 -3.54 -23.03 3.10
CA THR A 983 -4.07 -21.67 2.98
C THR A 983 -5.54 -21.75 2.58
N ARG A 984 -6.42 -20.94 3.16
CA ARG A 984 -7.87 -21.07 2.92
C ARG A 984 -8.61 -19.75 2.81
N LYS A 985 -9.82 -19.80 2.25
CA LYS A 985 -10.74 -18.65 2.16
C LYS A 985 -10.14 -17.48 1.38
N LEU A 986 -9.48 -17.77 0.27
CA LEU A 986 -8.92 -16.76 -0.60
C LEU A 986 -9.98 -16.20 -1.54
N ILE A 987 -9.83 -14.92 -1.90
CA ILE A 987 -10.55 -14.32 -3.02
C ILE A 987 -9.52 -13.89 -4.06
N ILE A 988 -9.39 -14.66 -5.13
CA ILE A 988 -8.50 -14.43 -6.27
C ILE A 988 -9.37 -13.93 -7.43
N ALA A 989 -9.55 -12.62 -7.54
CA ALA A 989 -10.54 -12.04 -8.46
C ALA A 989 -9.97 -11.01 -9.44
N PHE A 990 -10.34 -11.11 -10.71
CA PHE A 990 -10.01 -10.13 -11.76
C PHE A 990 -8.51 -9.85 -11.95
N ASN A 991 -7.65 -10.79 -11.55
CA ASN A 991 -6.21 -10.67 -11.79
C ASN A 991 -5.89 -11.04 -13.23
N THR A 992 -4.79 -10.49 -13.73
CA THR A 992 -4.27 -10.80 -15.06
C THR A 992 -2.87 -11.38 -14.94
N THR A 993 -2.64 -12.59 -15.46
CA THR A 993 -1.34 -13.27 -15.42
C THR A 993 -0.87 -13.65 -16.81
N TYR A 994 0.28 -13.12 -17.26
CA TYR A 994 0.84 -13.48 -18.56
C TYR A 994 2.37 -13.43 -18.63
N GLY A 995 2.92 -14.19 -19.58
CA GLY A 995 4.36 -14.25 -19.81
C GLY A 995 5.14 -15.00 -18.73
N THR A 996 4.46 -15.76 -17.87
CA THR A 996 5.15 -16.57 -16.84
C THR A 996 6.14 -17.53 -17.49
N LYS A 997 7.42 -17.44 -17.10
CA LYS A 997 8.55 -17.99 -17.88
C LYS A 997 8.76 -19.50 -17.73
N ALA A 998 8.26 -20.13 -16.66
CA ALA A 998 8.53 -21.55 -16.40
C ALA A 998 7.28 -22.42 -16.23
N LYS A 999 6.30 -21.96 -15.43
CA LYS A 999 5.13 -22.76 -15.07
C LYS A 999 3.84 -21.93 -15.20
N HIS A 1000 2.95 -22.02 -14.22
CA HIS A 1000 1.55 -21.64 -14.35
C HIS A 1000 1.30 -20.15 -14.10
N GLY A 1001 0.23 -19.61 -14.69
CA GLY A 1001 -0.26 -18.28 -14.36
C GLY A 1001 -0.76 -18.23 -12.91
N ILE A 1002 -1.77 -19.05 -12.60
CA ILE A 1002 -2.29 -19.24 -11.25
C ILE A 1002 -2.18 -20.72 -10.89
N ILE A 1003 -1.63 -21.02 -9.71
CA ILE A 1003 -1.67 -22.35 -9.12
C ILE A 1003 -2.09 -22.25 -7.65
N ILE A 1004 -3.01 -23.10 -7.21
CA ILE A 1004 -3.20 -23.37 -5.78
C ILE A 1004 -2.77 -24.80 -5.51
N SER A 1005 -1.95 -25.02 -4.48
CA SER A 1005 -1.34 -26.33 -4.22
C SER A 1005 -1.30 -26.69 -2.74
N ARG A 1006 -1.61 -27.95 -2.43
CA ARG A 1006 -1.60 -28.55 -1.10
C ARG A 1006 -2.66 -27.96 -0.16
N GLU A 1007 -3.83 -28.58 -0.16
CA GLU A 1007 -4.94 -28.28 0.77
C GLU A 1007 -5.32 -26.78 0.76
N VAL A 1008 -5.24 -26.15 -0.41
CA VAL A 1008 -5.75 -24.78 -0.56
C VAL A 1008 -7.24 -24.84 -0.81
N ASP A 1009 -8.00 -24.45 0.22
CA ASP A 1009 -9.41 -24.80 0.33
C ASP A 1009 -10.33 -23.59 0.48
N GLU A 1010 -11.62 -23.82 0.24
CA GLU A 1010 -12.71 -22.84 0.43
C GLU A 1010 -12.47 -21.51 -0.28
N SER A 1011 -11.77 -21.54 -1.42
CA SER A 1011 -11.28 -20.35 -2.11
C SER A 1011 -12.04 -20.07 -3.41
N TRP A 1012 -12.00 -18.80 -3.81
CA TRP A 1012 -12.72 -18.25 -4.95
C TRP A 1012 -11.75 -17.75 -6.00
N ILE A 1013 -11.83 -18.29 -7.21
CA ILE A 1013 -11.02 -17.89 -8.37
C ILE A 1013 -11.98 -17.31 -9.42
N ILE A 1014 -12.12 -15.99 -9.45
CA ILE A 1014 -13.22 -15.31 -10.17
C ILE A 1014 -12.67 -14.36 -11.24
N GLY A 1015 -13.11 -14.49 -12.49
CA GLY A 1015 -12.91 -13.44 -13.49
C GLY A 1015 -11.47 -13.13 -13.88
N ASN A 1016 -10.52 -14.03 -13.59
CA ASN A 1016 -9.12 -13.81 -13.90
C ASN A 1016 -8.85 -13.99 -15.40
N LEU A 1017 -7.91 -13.22 -15.94
CA LEU A 1017 -7.39 -13.35 -17.30
C LEU A 1017 -6.01 -14.01 -17.24
N THR A 1018 -5.87 -15.22 -17.76
CA THR A 1018 -4.62 -15.98 -17.68
C THR A 1018 -4.17 -16.48 -19.04
N PHE A 1019 -3.09 -15.92 -19.57
CA PHE A 1019 -2.71 -16.19 -20.95
C PHE A 1019 -1.21 -16.13 -21.22
N ASP A 1020 -0.78 -16.73 -22.32
CA ASP A 1020 0.63 -16.76 -22.75
C ASP A 1020 1.62 -17.23 -21.66
N ASN A 1021 1.17 -18.11 -20.74
CA ASN A 1021 2.05 -18.71 -19.74
C ASN A 1021 2.70 -19.99 -20.29
N VAL A 1022 3.91 -20.32 -19.82
CA VAL A 1022 4.60 -21.56 -20.23
C VAL A 1022 3.88 -22.81 -19.73
N GLY A 1023 3.29 -22.76 -18.53
CA GLY A 1023 2.42 -23.79 -17.97
C GLY A 1023 0.95 -23.58 -18.30
N SER A 1024 0.07 -24.23 -17.54
CA SER A 1024 -1.38 -24.00 -17.58
C SER A 1024 -1.79 -22.59 -17.13
N GLY A 1025 -2.97 -22.16 -17.55
CA GLY A 1025 -3.57 -20.90 -17.11
C GLY A 1025 -3.89 -20.89 -15.61
N ILE A 1026 -4.73 -21.84 -15.17
CA ILE A 1026 -5.06 -22.10 -13.75
C ILE A 1026 -4.78 -23.57 -13.43
N MET A 1027 -4.16 -23.84 -12.29
CA MET A 1027 -3.94 -25.19 -11.78
C MET A 1027 -4.40 -25.35 -10.32
N LEU A 1028 -5.12 -26.43 -10.03
CA LEU A 1028 -5.40 -26.92 -8.68
C LEU A 1028 -4.62 -28.22 -8.48
N ASP A 1029 -3.85 -28.29 -7.40
CA ASP A 1029 -2.91 -29.37 -7.15
C ASP A 1029 -2.95 -29.86 -5.70
N ARG A 1030 -2.72 -31.17 -5.48
CA ARG A 1030 -2.53 -31.79 -4.16
C ARG A 1030 -3.65 -31.49 -3.15
N ASP A 1031 -4.81 -32.07 -3.39
CA ASP A 1031 -5.96 -32.06 -2.48
C ASP A 1031 -6.52 -30.66 -2.17
N SER A 1032 -6.37 -29.72 -3.11
CA SER A 1032 -7.04 -28.42 -3.04
C SER A 1032 -8.52 -28.57 -3.35
N SER A 1033 -9.37 -28.45 -2.34
CA SER A 1033 -10.77 -28.84 -2.38
C SER A 1033 -11.72 -27.71 -1.98
N ASN A 1034 -13.00 -27.85 -2.31
CA ASN A 1034 -14.04 -26.86 -1.99
C ASN A 1034 -13.82 -25.48 -2.63
N ASN A 1035 -13.21 -25.42 -3.81
CA ASN A 1035 -12.95 -24.17 -4.53
C ASN A 1035 -13.97 -23.91 -5.64
N VAL A 1036 -14.24 -22.63 -5.88
CA VAL A 1036 -15.10 -22.15 -6.97
C VAL A 1036 -14.27 -21.39 -7.99
N ILE A 1037 -14.29 -21.85 -9.23
CA ILE A 1037 -13.57 -21.28 -10.36
C ILE A 1037 -14.61 -20.73 -11.34
N HIS A 1038 -14.85 -19.43 -11.29
CA HIS A 1038 -15.98 -18.79 -11.96
C HIS A 1038 -15.54 -17.72 -12.96
N ALA A 1039 -16.08 -17.76 -14.18
CA ALA A 1039 -15.97 -16.70 -15.18
C ALA A 1039 -14.53 -16.27 -15.55
N ASN A 1040 -13.54 -17.16 -15.38
CA ASN A 1040 -12.15 -16.89 -15.77
C ASN A 1040 -11.98 -17.05 -17.28
N ALA A 1041 -11.07 -16.28 -17.88
CA ALA A 1041 -10.64 -16.47 -19.26
C ALA A 1041 -9.20 -16.99 -19.29
N ALA A 1042 -9.01 -18.23 -19.76
CA ALA A 1042 -7.69 -18.86 -19.89
C ALA A 1042 -7.39 -19.15 -21.36
N PHE A 1043 -6.40 -18.47 -21.94
CA PHE A 1043 -6.16 -18.56 -23.39
C PHE A 1043 -4.70 -18.50 -23.82
N ASN A 1044 -4.37 -19.10 -24.96
CA ASN A 1044 -3.02 -19.12 -25.54
C ASN A 1044 -1.90 -19.65 -24.61
N ASN A 1045 -2.24 -20.31 -23.51
CA ASN A 1045 -1.25 -20.91 -22.62
C ASN A 1045 -0.54 -22.06 -23.34
N ALA A 1046 0.75 -22.26 -23.06
CA ALA A 1046 1.54 -23.26 -23.74
C ALA A 1046 1.22 -24.70 -23.27
N GLN A 1047 0.49 -24.84 -22.16
CA GLN A 1047 -0.14 -26.09 -21.74
C GLN A 1047 -1.68 -25.99 -21.81
N ASP A 1048 -2.35 -26.28 -20.71
CA ASP A 1048 -3.81 -26.42 -20.63
C ASP A 1048 -4.47 -25.10 -20.17
N GLY A 1049 -5.78 -24.95 -20.37
CA GLY A 1049 -6.53 -23.80 -19.83
C GLY A 1049 -6.65 -23.89 -18.31
N ILE A 1050 -7.34 -24.93 -17.82
CA ILE A 1050 -7.48 -25.28 -16.40
C ILE A 1050 -7.01 -26.72 -16.19
N THR A 1051 -6.25 -26.96 -15.12
CA THR A 1051 -5.75 -28.29 -14.71
C THR A 1051 -6.14 -28.60 -13.27
N LEU A 1052 -6.69 -29.79 -13.01
CA LEU A 1052 -6.96 -30.32 -11.66
C LEU A 1052 -6.21 -31.64 -11.49
N PHE A 1053 -5.22 -31.65 -10.61
CA PHE A 1053 -4.44 -32.82 -10.26
C PHE A 1053 -4.68 -33.19 -8.79
N GLU A 1054 -5.25 -34.38 -8.58
CA GLU A 1054 -5.55 -34.91 -7.26
C GLU A 1054 -6.30 -33.90 -6.37
N SER A 1055 -7.28 -33.18 -6.91
CA SER A 1055 -7.96 -32.04 -6.26
C SER A 1055 -9.46 -32.12 -6.48
N SER A 1056 -10.16 -32.66 -5.47
CA SER A 1056 -11.57 -33.07 -5.55
C SER A 1056 -12.54 -32.00 -5.02
N CYS A 1057 -13.84 -32.21 -5.21
CA CYS A 1057 -14.90 -31.28 -4.75
C CYS A 1057 -14.69 -29.82 -5.21
N ASN A 1058 -14.57 -29.61 -6.51
CA ASN A 1058 -14.35 -28.27 -7.09
C ASN A 1058 -15.42 -27.95 -8.16
N LEU A 1059 -15.82 -26.68 -8.21
CA LEU A 1059 -16.88 -26.20 -9.10
C LEU A 1059 -16.32 -25.18 -10.10
N MET A 1060 -16.50 -25.45 -11.39
CA MET A 1060 -16.06 -24.60 -12.50
C MET A 1060 -17.27 -24.09 -13.29
N THR A 1061 -17.53 -22.79 -13.26
CA THR A 1061 -18.72 -22.22 -13.92
C THR A 1061 -18.37 -21.04 -14.82
N ASN A 1062 -19.00 -20.95 -16.00
CA ASN A 1062 -18.89 -19.81 -16.91
C ASN A 1062 -17.46 -19.46 -17.38
N ASN A 1063 -16.48 -20.37 -17.27
CA ASN A 1063 -15.12 -20.11 -17.70
C ASN A 1063 -15.00 -20.14 -19.23
N HIS A 1064 -14.10 -19.33 -19.78
CA HIS A 1064 -13.78 -19.25 -21.20
C HIS A 1064 -12.36 -19.76 -21.45
N LEU A 1065 -12.25 -20.99 -21.97
CA LEU A 1065 -10.99 -21.71 -22.19
C LEU A 1065 -10.70 -21.76 -23.68
N LEU A 1066 -9.86 -20.86 -24.17
CA LEU A 1066 -9.73 -20.55 -25.60
C LEU A 1066 -8.30 -20.76 -26.12
N ALA A 1067 -8.13 -21.50 -27.21
CA ALA A 1067 -6.85 -21.55 -27.95
C ALA A 1067 -5.60 -21.92 -27.12
N ASN A 1068 -5.75 -22.68 -26.02
CA ASN A 1068 -4.60 -23.21 -25.30
C ASN A 1068 -3.92 -24.31 -26.13
N LYS A 1069 -2.59 -24.46 -26.03
CA LYS A 1069 -1.86 -25.38 -26.92
C LYS A 1069 -2.17 -26.86 -26.65
N ARG A 1070 -2.63 -27.18 -25.43
CA ARG A 1070 -3.06 -28.52 -25.01
C ARG A 1070 -4.56 -28.51 -24.70
N ASP A 1071 -5.00 -29.10 -23.60
CA ASP A 1071 -6.41 -29.32 -23.29
C ASP A 1071 -7.07 -28.04 -22.75
N GLY A 1072 -8.38 -27.87 -22.96
CA GLY A 1072 -9.14 -26.78 -22.34
C GLY A 1072 -9.22 -26.96 -20.83
N LEU A 1073 -9.91 -28.02 -20.40
CA LEU A 1073 -10.02 -28.47 -19.01
C LEU A 1073 -9.43 -29.88 -18.88
N LYS A 1074 -8.46 -30.05 -17.98
CA LYS A 1074 -7.79 -31.32 -17.72
C LYS A 1074 -7.98 -31.76 -16.27
N VAL A 1075 -8.46 -32.98 -16.06
CA VAL A 1075 -8.80 -33.51 -14.74
C VAL A 1075 -8.15 -34.87 -14.55
N ARG A 1076 -7.32 -35.00 -13.51
CA ARG A 1076 -6.59 -36.22 -13.16
C ARG A 1076 -6.83 -36.62 -11.72
N ASN A 1077 -7.19 -37.88 -11.48
CA ASN A 1077 -7.37 -38.46 -10.15
C ASN A 1077 -8.17 -37.55 -9.20
N SER A 1078 -9.21 -36.91 -9.73
CA SER A 1078 -10.01 -35.92 -9.00
C SER A 1078 -11.48 -36.22 -9.21
N PHE A 1079 -12.25 -36.20 -8.13
CA PHE A 1079 -13.65 -36.61 -8.11
C PHE A 1079 -14.54 -35.52 -7.51
N ASP A 1080 -15.85 -35.64 -7.72
CA ASP A 1080 -16.81 -34.56 -7.42
C ASP A 1080 -16.43 -33.26 -8.14
N ILE A 1081 -16.23 -33.34 -9.44
CA ILE A 1081 -15.89 -32.18 -10.26
C ILE A 1081 -17.13 -31.70 -11.01
N GLY A 1082 -17.57 -30.47 -10.75
CA GLY A 1082 -18.65 -29.82 -11.49
C GLY A 1082 -18.08 -28.86 -12.52
N ALA A 1083 -18.45 -28.99 -13.80
CA ALA A 1083 -18.11 -28.02 -14.83
C ALA A 1083 -19.37 -27.61 -15.63
N TYR A 1084 -19.88 -26.41 -15.35
CA TYR A 1084 -21.15 -25.92 -15.88
C TYR A 1084 -20.99 -24.63 -16.70
N ASP A 1085 -21.74 -24.51 -17.79
CA ASP A 1085 -21.84 -23.27 -18.58
C ASP A 1085 -20.50 -22.73 -19.12
N ASN A 1086 -19.47 -23.56 -19.22
CA ASN A 1086 -18.15 -23.14 -19.70
C ASN A 1086 -18.11 -23.08 -21.23
N ARG A 1087 -17.37 -22.10 -21.78
CA ARG A 1087 -17.04 -22.00 -23.20
C ARG A 1087 -15.64 -22.56 -23.41
N ILE A 1088 -15.52 -23.68 -24.11
CA ILE A 1088 -14.27 -24.42 -24.29
C ILE A 1088 -13.98 -24.55 -25.78
N GLU A 1089 -13.12 -23.67 -26.29
CA GLU A 1089 -13.04 -23.39 -27.71
C GLU A 1089 -11.60 -23.39 -28.25
N GLU A 1090 -11.39 -23.91 -29.46
CA GLU A 1090 -10.14 -23.81 -30.24
C GLU A 1090 -8.88 -24.38 -29.56
N ASN A 1091 -9.02 -25.19 -28.50
CA ASN A 1091 -7.88 -25.77 -27.81
C ASN A 1091 -7.17 -26.82 -28.68
N GLY A 1092 -5.85 -26.82 -28.62
CA GLY A 1092 -4.99 -27.71 -29.40
C GLY A 1092 -5.19 -29.19 -29.04
N GLY A 1093 -5.62 -29.50 -27.82
CA GLY A 1093 -5.97 -30.82 -27.30
C GLY A 1093 -7.48 -31.07 -27.25
N ALA A 1094 -7.92 -31.80 -26.23
CA ALA A 1094 -9.34 -31.98 -25.97
C ALA A 1094 -9.96 -30.72 -25.35
N GLY A 1095 -11.26 -30.52 -25.54
CA GLY A 1095 -12.00 -29.53 -24.75
C GLY A 1095 -11.97 -29.92 -23.28
N VAL A 1096 -12.41 -31.13 -22.95
CA VAL A 1096 -12.25 -31.75 -21.63
C VAL A 1096 -11.44 -33.03 -21.75
N ASN A 1097 -10.44 -33.22 -20.88
CA ASN A 1097 -9.65 -34.44 -20.77
C ASN A 1097 -9.69 -34.98 -19.32
N ALA A 1098 -10.50 -36.02 -19.09
CA ALA A 1098 -10.68 -36.64 -17.78
C ALA A 1098 -9.99 -38.01 -17.73
N TYR A 1099 -9.05 -38.21 -16.81
CA TYR A 1099 -8.30 -39.47 -16.76
C TYR A 1099 -7.85 -39.83 -15.36
N VAL A 1100 -7.45 -41.08 -15.19
CA VAL A 1100 -6.74 -41.56 -13.99
C VAL A 1100 -5.30 -41.89 -14.35
N ALA A 1101 -4.39 -41.76 -13.39
CA ALA A 1101 -2.98 -42.08 -13.60
C ALA A 1101 -2.39 -42.72 -12.34
N ASN A 1102 -1.58 -43.77 -12.54
CA ASN A 1102 -0.78 -44.35 -11.48
C ASN A 1102 0.41 -43.44 -11.16
N LEU A 1103 0.29 -42.61 -10.11
CA LEU A 1103 1.36 -41.68 -9.78
C LEU A 1103 2.63 -42.41 -9.36
N LEU A 1104 2.54 -43.61 -8.78
CA LEU A 1104 3.70 -44.40 -8.33
C LEU A 1104 4.66 -44.78 -9.48
N GLU A 1105 4.16 -44.80 -10.72
CA GLU A 1105 4.93 -45.17 -11.91
C GLU A 1105 5.21 -43.96 -12.83
N THR A 1106 4.78 -42.76 -12.42
CA THR A 1106 5.02 -41.52 -13.18
C THR A 1106 6.28 -40.81 -12.71
N LYS A 1107 6.96 -40.10 -13.62
CA LYS A 1107 8.06 -39.20 -13.26
C LYS A 1107 7.68 -38.17 -12.19
N SER A 1108 6.43 -37.70 -12.19
CA SER A 1108 5.92 -36.78 -11.17
C SER A 1108 5.76 -37.44 -9.79
N GLY A 1109 5.61 -38.76 -9.72
CA GLY A 1109 5.52 -39.48 -8.46
C GLY A 1109 6.87 -39.90 -7.88
N GLU A 1110 7.93 -39.97 -8.68
CA GLU A 1110 9.30 -40.25 -8.20
C GLU A 1110 9.75 -39.26 -7.12
N THR A 1111 9.26 -38.02 -7.16
CA THR A 1111 9.60 -36.93 -6.21
C THR A 1111 8.45 -36.56 -5.27
N ARG A 1112 7.33 -37.28 -5.30
CA ARG A 1112 6.15 -36.99 -4.45
C ARG A 1112 6.27 -37.69 -3.11
N ASP A 1113 6.04 -36.97 -2.01
CA ASP A 1113 5.87 -37.60 -0.69
C ASP A 1113 4.41 -38.02 -0.54
N PHE A 1114 4.11 -39.30 -0.78
CA PHE A 1114 2.75 -39.84 -0.69
C PHE A 1114 2.16 -39.87 0.73
N ARG A 1115 2.97 -39.64 1.77
CA ARG A 1115 2.44 -39.45 3.14
C ARG A 1115 1.91 -38.05 3.34
N LEU A 1116 2.55 -37.06 2.71
CA LEU A 1116 2.12 -35.66 2.77
C LEU A 1116 1.04 -35.37 1.73
N ASP A 1117 1.19 -35.92 0.53
CA ASP A 1117 0.34 -35.67 -0.63
C ASP A 1117 -0.23 -37.01 -1.16
N PRO A 1118 -1.19 -37.66 -0.46
CA PRO A 1118 -1.82 -38.89 -0.94
C PRO A 1118 -2.65 -38.63 -2.21
N TYR A 1119 -3.15 -39.70 -2.83
CA TYR A 1119 -4.09 -39.60 -3.95
C TYR A 1119 -4.98 -40.83 -4.05
N ASP A 1120 -6.18 -40.64 -4.59
CA ASP A 1120 -7.09 -41.71 -4.99
C ASP A 1120 -7.12 -41.83 -6.52
N ALA A 1121 -7.06 -43.06 -7.02
CA ALA A 1121 -7.12 -43.36 -8.46
C ALA A 1121 -8.54 -43.25 -9.05
N VAL A 1122 -9.24 -42.17 -8.71
CA VAL A 1122 -10.66 -41.97 -9.02
C VAL A 1122 -10.84 -40.63 -9.71
N THR A 1123 -11.46 -40.65 -10.88
CA THR A 1123 -11.84 -39.43 -11.60
C THR A 1123 -13.32 -39.42 -11.91
N SER A 1124 -14.04 -38.39 -11.48
CA SER A 1124 -15.45 -38.17 -11.83
C SER A 1124 -15.73 -36.71 -12.15
N ILE A 1125 -16.57 -36.47 -13.15
CA ILE A 1125 -16.93 -35.12 -13.58
C ILE A 1125 -18.37 -35.02 -14.08
N SER A 1126 -19.05 -33.95 -13.70
CA SER A 1126 -20.38 -33.56 -14.18
C SER A 1126 -20.24 -32.39 -15.15
N LEU A 1127 -20.62 -32.61 -16.40
CA LEU A 1127 -20.54 -31.64 -17.49
C LEU A 1127 -21.95 -31.17 -17.85
N ARG A 1128 -22.28 -29.91 -17.55
CA ARG A 1128 -23.63 -29.37 -17.82
C ARG A 1128 -23.56 -28.09 -18.65
N ARG A 1129 -24.39 -27.97 -19.69
CA ARG A 1129 -24.58 -26.74 -20.49
C ARG A 1129 -23.28 -26.10 -21.04
N ASN A 1130 -22.20 -26.87 -21.16
CA ASN A 1130 -20.94 -26.35 -21.70
C ASN A 1130 -21.02 -26.24 -23.22
N ARG A 1131 -20.31 -25.26 -23.78
CA ARG A 1131 -20.15 -25.06 -25.21
C ARG A 1131 -18.76 -25.53 -25.65
N PHE A 1132 -18.73 -26.49 -26.57
CA PHE A 1132 -17.51 -27.02 -27.19
C PHE A 1132 -17.44 -26.61 -28.65
N SER A 1133 -16.35 -25.97 -29.05
CA SER A 1133 -16.15 -25.53 -30.44
C SER A 1133 -14.70 -25.70 -30.88
N SER A 1134 -14.49 -26.23 -32.09
CA SER A 1134 -13.17 -26.25 -32.75
C SER A 1134 -11.97 -26.83 -31.96
N ASN A 1135 -12.18 -27.60 -30.89
CA ASN A 1135 -11.09 -28.31 -30.20
C ASN A 1135 -10.57 -29.48 -31.06
N ARG A 1136 -9.42 -30.09 -30.76
CA ARG A 1136 -8.98 -31.31 -31.47
C ARG A 1136 -9.91 -32.50 -31.20
N VAL A 1137 -10.40 -32.61 -29.97
CA VAL A 1137 -11.44 -33.56 -29.53
C VAL A 1137 -12.40 -32.80 -28.61
N GLY A 1138 -13.71 -33.07 -28.65
CA GLY A 1138 -14.66 -32.46 -27.72
C GLY A 1138 -14.38 -32.87 -26.27
N ILE A 1139 -14.68 -34.12 -25.93
CA ILE A 1139 -14.46 -34.70 -24.60
C ILE A 1139 -13.66 -36.00 -24.73
N ASN A 1140 -12.57 -36.12 -23.98
CA ASN A 1140 -11.73 -37.30 -23.89
C ASN A 1140 -11.81 -37.89 -22.48
N ALA A 1141 -11.98 -39.20 -22.38
CA ALA A 1141 -11.89 -39.90 -21.10
C ALA A 1141 -10.99 -41.13 -21.17
N GLN A 1142 -10.15 -41.35 -20.17
CA GLN A 1142 -9.29 -42.53 -20.07
C GLN A 1142 -9.22 -43.06 -18.64
N GLY A 1143 -9.89 -44.17 -18.38
CA GLY A 1143 -10.05 -44.75 -17.06
C GLY A 1143 -10.85 -43.86 -16.09
N ALA A 1144 -11.61 -42.88 -16.59
CA ALA A 1144 -12.50 -42.09 -15.73
C ALA A 1144 -13.55 -43.02 -15.08
N SER A 1145 -13.81 -42.84 -13.79
CA SER A 1145 -14.78 -43.65 -13.04
C SER A 1145 -16.21 -43.32 -13.44
N GLY A 1146 -16.49 -42.07 -13.81
CA GLY A 1146 -17.72 -41.73 -14.50
C GLY A 1146 -17.80 -40.27 -14.95
N ILE A 1147 -18.66 -40.03 -15.92
CA ILE A 1147 -18.97 -38.71 -16.49
C ILE A 1147 -20.48 -38.56 -16.57
N ALA A 1148 -21.03 -37.55 -15.90
CA ALA A 1148 -22.42 -37.14 -16.05
C ALA A 1148 -22.51 -36.01 -17.08
N MET A 1149 -23.49 -36.08 -17.98
CA MET A 1149 -23.64 -35.11 -19.07
C MET A 1149 -25.08 -34.62 -19.21
N PHE A 1150 -25.26 -33.29 -19.24
CA PHE A 1150 -26.55 -32.65 -19.46
C PHE A 1150 -26.42 -31.40 -20.35
N SER A 1151 -27.20 -31.30 -21.41
CA SER A 1151 -27.34 -30.12 -22.28
C SER A 1151 -26.06 -29.46 -22.81
N ASN A 1152 -24.96 -30.22 -22.96
CA ASN A 1152 -23.73 -29.70 -23.56
C ASN A 1152 -23.91 -29.46 -25.08
N LYS A 1153 -23.48 -28.29 -25.56
CA LYS A 1153 -23.59 -27.84 -26.95
C LYS A 1153 -22.27 -28.07 -27.69
N PHE A 1154 -22.27 -28.82 -28.79
CA PHE A 1154 -21.11 -29.01 -29.67
C PHE A 1154 -21.28 -28.22 -30.97
N VAL A 1155 -20.67 -27.04 -31.05
CA VAL A 1155 -20.87 -26.08 -32.15
C VAL A 1155 -19.63 -26.07 -33.04
N LYS A 1156 -19.76 -26.44 -34.32
CA LYS A 1156 -18.61 -26.51 -35.26
C LYS A 1156 -17.41 -27.32 -34.72
N GLN A 1157 -17.65 -28.23 -33.77
CA GLN A 1157 -16.64 -29.09 -33.19
C GLN A 1157 -16.16 -30.10 -34.23
N SER A 1158 -15.00 -29.85 -34.83
CA SER A 1158 -14.51 -30.67 -35.95
C SER A 1158 -13.99 -32.04 -35.49
N ARG A 1159 -14.00 -33.01 -36.42
CA ARG A 1159 -13.33 -34.32 -36.39
C ARG A 1159 -13.84 -35.36 -35.38
N ARG A 1160 -13.91 -35.08 -34.07
CA ARG A 1160 -14.28 -36.05 -33.03
C ARG A 1160 -14.96 -35.38 -31.84
N LEU A 1161 -16.20 -35.79 -31.55
CA LEU A 1161 -16.92 -35.36 -30.34
C LEU A 1161 -16.35 -36.03 -29.09
N PHE A 1162 -16.13 -37.35 -29.17
CA PHE A 1162 -15.62 -38.15 -28.06
C PHE A 1162 -14.29 -38.86 -28.38
N GLY A 1163 -13.43 -38.95 -27.37
CA GLY A 1163 -12.12 -39.61 -27.39
C GLY A 1163 -11.95 -40.64 -26.27
N GLY A 1164 -10.88 -41.44 -26.35
CA GLY A 1164 -10.57 -42.47 -25.36
C GLY A 1164 -11.68 -43.52 -25.23
N ASP A 1165 -12.07 -43.82 -23.99
CA ASP A 1165 -13.07 -44.85 -23.67
C ASP A 1165 -14.46 -44.53 -24.22
N LEU A 1166 -14.77 -43.23 -24.37
CA LEU A 1166 -16.06 -42.73 -24.85
C LEU A 1166 -16.28 -42.89 -26.36
N ARG A 1167 -15.24 -43.26 -27.11
CA ARG A 1167 -15.29 -43.30 -28.57
C ARG A 1167 -16.33 -44.29 -29.08
N GLY A 1168 -17.27 -43.85 -29.91
CA GLY A 1168 -18.36 -44.67 -30.44
C GLY A 1168 -19.68 -44.54 -29.68
N LEU A 1169 -19.74 -43.72 -28.62
CA LEU A 1169 -20.95 -43.42 -27.86
C LEU A 1169 -21.68 -42.16 -28.34
N GLU A 1170 -21.16 -41.47 -29.37
CA GLU A 1170 -21.65 -40.16 -29.84
C GLU A 1170 -23.15 -40.15 -30.11
N GLY A 1171 -23.64 -41.10 -30.91
CA GLY A 1171 -25.05 -41.16 -31.28
C GLY A 1171 -25.98 -41.42 -30.09
N GLN A 1172 -25.54 -42.22 -29.10
CA GLN A 1172 -26.36 -42.57 -27.94
C GLN A 1172 -26.45 -41.41 -26.96
N VAL A 1173 -25.33 -40.73 -26.71
CA VAL A 1173 -25.29 -39.59 -25.77
C VAL A 1173 -26.03 -38.38 -26.35
N LEU A 1174 -25.83 -38.07 -27.64
CA LEU A 1174 -26.46 -36.88 -28.27
C LEU A 1174 -27.98 -36.97 -28.42
N GLN A 1175 -28.55 -38.19 -28.53
CA GLN A 1175 -29.99 -38.37 -28.64
C GLN A 1175 -30.73 -38.02 -27.33
N THR A 1176 -30.06 -38.12 -26.20
CA THR A 1176 -30.69 -38.12 -24.88
C THR A 1176 -30.25 -36.95 -24.00
N SER A 1177 -29.04 -36.42 -24.24
CA SER A 1177 -28.43 -35.41 -23.36
C SER A 1177 -29.13 -34.05 -23.33
N SER A 1178 -30.06 -33.75 -24.25
CA SER A 1178 -30.80 -32.48 -24.27
C SER A 1178 -32.10 -32.49 -23.45
N LYS A 1179 -32.54 -33.67 -22.99
CA LYS A 1179 -33.81 -33.84 -22.26
C LYS A 1179 -33.65 -34.49 -20.89
N THR A 1180 -32.64 -35.34 -20.73
CA THR A 1180 -32.37 -36.11 -19.51
C THR A 1180 -30.87 -36.18 -19.27
N SER A 1181 -30.44 -36.30 -18.02
CA SER A 1181 -29.04 -36.48 -17.69
C SER A 1181 -28.56 -37.86 -18.12
N THR A 1182 -27.45 -37.89 -18.87
CA THR A 1182 -26.80 -39.11 -19.33
C THR A 1182 -25.61 -39.40 -18.42
N LEU A 1183 -25.62 -40.55 -17.76
CA LEU A 1183 -24.50 -41.05 -16.96
C LEU A 1183 -23.70 -42.06 -17.77
N ILE A 1184 -22.39 -41.85 -17.89
CA ILE A 1184 -21.42 -42.80 -18.43
C ILE A 1184 -20.47 -43.20 -17.31
N ALA A 1185 -20.70 -44.35 -16.68
CA ALA A 1185 -19.88 -44.83 -15.57
C ALA A 1185 -19.04 -46.04 -15.98
N SER A 1186 -17.97 -46.32 -15.25
CA SER A 1186 -17.30 -47.62 -15.35
C SER A 1186 -18.23 -48.75 -14.88
N ALA A 1187 -18.09 -49.93 -15.49
CA ALA A 1187 -18.78 -51.13 -15.03
C ALA A 1187 -18.29 -51.60 -13.65
N CYS A 1188 -17.14 -51.11 -13.20
CA CYS A 1188 -16.72 -51.15 -11.81
C CYS A 1188 -16.89 -49.76 -11.21
N ARG A 1189 -17.81 -49.61 -10.25
CA ARG A 1189 -18.03 -48.35 -9.52
C ARG A 1189 -17.24 -48.38 -8.21
N PRO A 1190 -16.34 -47.41 -7.98
CA PRO A 1190 -15.62 -47.32 -6.72
C PRO A 1190 -16.51 -46.77 -5.59
N VAL A 1191 -16.12 -47.00 -4.34
CA VAL A 1191 -16.65 -46.26 -3.19
C VAL A 1191 -16.22 -44.81 -3.33
N ARG A 1192 -17.11 -43.87 -3.04
CA ARG A 1192 -16.76 -42.44 -2.99
C ARG A 1192 -15.70 -42.22 -1.91
N PRO A 1193 -14.50 -41.70 -2.24
CA PRO A 1193 -13.49 -41.45 -1.23
C PRO A 1193 -13.97 -40.42 -0.21
N ALA A 1194 -13.51 -40.57 1.04
CA ALA A 1194 -13.99 -39.77 2.17
C ALA A 1194 -13.35 -38.37 2.19
N VAL A 1195 -13.92 -37.44 1.43
CA VAL A 1195 -13.52 -36.02 1.39
C VAL A 1195 -14.70 -35.12 1.78
N ALA A 1196 -14.45 -34.17 2.68
CA ALA A 1196 -15.43 -33.16 3.07
C ALA A 1196 -15.75 -32.26 1.86
N CYS A 1197 -17.01 -32.26 1.44
CA CYS A 1197 -17.45 -31.54 0.24
C CYS A 1197 -18.56 -30.56 0.58
N PHE A 1198 -18.17 -29.46 1.24
CA PHE A 1198 -19.07 -28.39 1.66
C PHE A 1198 -19.82 -27.75 0.50
N LEU A 1199 -19.23 -27.71 -0.70
CA LEU A 1199 -19.92 -27.18 -1.87
C LEU A 1199 -21.15 -28.03 -2.26
N ARG A 1200 -21.02 -29.37 -2.17
CA ARG A 1200 -22.13 -30.29 -2.43
C ARG A 1200 -23.17 -30.23 -1.31
N GLU A 1201 -22.73 -30.20 -0.05
CA GLU A 1201 -23.61 -30.06 1.12
C GLU A 1201 -24.43 -28.76 1.09
N LYS A 1202 -23.86 -27.67 0.57
CA LYS A 1202 -24.55 -26.39 0.38
C LYS A 1202 -25.41 -26.31 -0.88
N GLY A 1203 -25.46 -27.37 -1.68
CA GLY A 1203 -26.29 -27.46 -2.88
C GLY A 1203 -25.77 -26.67 -4.09
N TYR A 1204 -24.46 -26.45 -4.21
CA TYR A 1204 -23.86 -25.79 -5.38
C TYR A 1204 -23.61 -26.73 -6.57
N PHE A 1205 -23.61 -28.04 -6.34
CA PHE A 1205 -23.57 -29.03 -7.42
C PHE A 1205 -24.96 -29.19 -8.03
N GLU A 1206 -25.02 -29.22 -9.37
CA GLU A 1206 -26.27 -29.33 -10.10
C GLU A 1206 -26.53 -30.77 -10.60
N GLY A 1207 -27.77 -31.22 -10.45
CA GLY A 1207 -28.20 -32.58 -10.76
C GLY A 1207 -27.81 -33.60 -9.67
N GLY A 1208 -28.13 -34.87 -9.91
CA GLY A 1208 -27.80 -36.00 -9.04
C GLY A 1208 -27.23 -37.21 -9.77
N ALA A 1209 -27.11 -37.18 -11.09
CA ALA A 1209 -26.57 -38.28 -11.89
C ALA A 1209 -25.13 -38.65 -11.55
N ASP A 1210 -24.33 -37.68 -11.11
CA ASP A 1210 -22.93 -37.88 -10.71
C ASP A 1210 -22.80 -38.65 -9.38
N ILE A 1211 -23.82 -38.63 -8.52
CA ILE A 1211 -23.86 -39.42 -7.27
C ILE A 1211 -23.80 -40.92 -7.58
N HIS A 1212 -24.45 -41.35 -8.67
CA HIS A 1212 -24.52 -42.74 -9.11
C HIS A 1212 -23.23 -43.26 -9.76
N ILE A 1213 -22.18 -42.45 -9.87
CA ILE A 1213 -20.84 -42.89 -10.28
C ILE A 1213 -20.22 -43.81 -9.22
N PHE A 1214 -20.60 -43.60 -7.96
CA PHE A 1214 -20.07 -44.32 -6.82
C PHE A 1214 -21.05 -45.39 -6.33
N ASP A 1215 -20.49 -46.48 -5.81
CA ASP A 1215 -21.26 -47.53 -5.14
C ASP A 1215 -20.79 -47.64 -3.68
N PRO A 1216 -21.66 -47.41 -2.68
CA PRO A 1216 -21.30 -47.55 -1.27
C PRO A 1216 -20.80 -48.95 -0.89
N GLN A 1217 -21.12 -49.98 -1.68
CA GLN A 1217 -20.66 -51.37 -1.49
C GLN A 1217 -19.51 -51.75 -2.44
N GLY A 1218 -19.00 -50.80 -3.22
CA GLY A 1218 -17.92 -51.01 -4.19
C GLY A 1218 -16.55 -51.28 -3.55
N LYS A 1219 -15.52 -51.37 -4.40
CA LYS A 1219 -14.11 -51.36 -3.95
C LYS A 1219 -13.62 -49.93 -3.78
N ALA A 1220 -12.52 -49.71 -3.05
CA ALA A 1220 -11.90 -48.38 -2.89
C ALA A 1220 -11.54 -47.74 -4.24
N ASP A 1221 -10.96 -48.52 -5.14
CA ASP A 1221 -10.77 -48.16 -6.54
C ASP A 1221 -11.06 -49.38 -7.45
N CYS A 1222 -11.02 -49.13 -8.76
CA CYS A 1222 -11.25 -50.15 -9.79
C CYS A 1222 -10.00 -50.51 -10.59
N THR A 1223 -8.81 -50.11 -10.15
CA THR A 1223 -7.54 -50.26 -10.89
C THR A 1223 -7.07 -51.72 -11.02
N THR A 1224 -7.55 -52.60 -10.14
CA THR A 1224 -7.23 -54.05 -10.14
C THR A 1224 -8.37 -54.93 -10.63
N THR A 1225 -9.49 -54.34 -11.08
CA THR A 1225 -10.68 -55.09 -11.48
C THR A 1225 -10.66 -55.40 -12.97
N ASP A 1226 -10.59 -56.69 -13.31
CA ASP A 1226 -10.52 -57.19 -14.68
C ASP A 1226 -11.65 -56.66 -15.58
N GLY A 1227 -11.26 -56.06 -16.69
CA GLY A 1227 -12.19 -55.52 -17.70
C GLY A 1227 -12.82 -54.18 -17.35
N SER A 1228 -12.39 -53.53 -16.26
CA SER A 1228 -12.71 -52.13 -15.98
C SER A 1228 -11.85 -51.19 -16.83
N VAL A 1229 -12.36 -49.98 -17.09
CA VAL A 1229 -11.60 -48.96 -17.82
C VAL A 1229 -10.42 -48.42 -16.99
N GLN A 1230 -10.55 -48.39 -15.66
CA GLN A 1230 -9.49 -47.96 -14.74
C GLN A 1230 -8.30 -48.90 -14.80
N GLN A 1231 -8.53 -50.23 -14.73
CA GLN A 1231 -7.46 -51.23 -14.85
C GLN A 1231 -6.72 -51.10 -16.19
N GLN A 1232 -7.46 -50.93 -17.29
CA GLN A 1232 -6.84 -50.77 -18.61
C GLN A 1232 -5.98 -49.49 -18.68
N ALA A 1233 -6.46 -48.38 -18.11
CA ALA A 1233 -5.70 -47.15 -18.04
C ALA A 1233 -4.43 -47.30 -17.17
N PHE A 1234 -4.53 -47.97 -16.02
CA PHE A 1234 -3.42 -48.23 -15.09
C PHE A 1234 -2.39 -49.25 -15.61
N SER A 1235 -2.83 -50.23 -16.40
CA SER A 1235 -1.94 -51.25 -16.97
C SER A 1235 -1.19 -50.72 -18.19
N ASN A 1236 -1.77 -49.74 -18.90
CA ASN A 1236 -1.17 -49.11 -20.07
C ASN A 1236 -0.24 -47.95 -19.71
N THR A 1237 -0.08 -47.59 -18.43
CA THR A 1237 0.78 -46.47 -17.99
C THR A 1237 2.28 -46.70 -18.20
N SER A 1238 2.71 -47.91 -18.57
CA SER A 1238 4.07 -48.17 -19.04
C SER A 1238 4.26 -47.75 -20.52
N GLN A 1239 4.30 -46.45 -20.78
CA GLN A 1239 5.10 -45.77 -21.84
C GLN A 1239 4.66 -44.31 -21.98
N GLY A 1240 5.64 -43.39 -21.98
CA GLY A 1240 5.45 -41.97 -21.71
C GLY A 1240 4.49 -41.19 -22.61
N THR A 1241 3.86 -40.18 -22.01
CA THR A 1241 3.27 -39.00 -22.68
C THR A 1241 3.72 -37.74 -21.98
#